data_AF-A0A7S3TYS3-F1
#
_entry.id   AF-A0A7S3TYS3-F1
#
_cell.length_a   1.000
_cell.length_b   1.000
_cell.length_c   1.000
_cell.angle_alpha   90.00
_cell.angle_beta   90.00
_cell.angle_gamma   90.00
#
_symmetry.space_group_name_H-M   'P 1'
#
loop_
_entity.id
_entity.type
_entity.pdbx_description
1 polymer ?
#
loop_
_entity_poly.entity_id
_entity_poly.type
_entity_poly.pdbx_seq_one_letter_code
_entity_poly.pdbx_strand_id
1 'polypeptide(L)'
;DQGIWHPVAPRVFETNEEYIQWLRNEHAPTIGVDPNKAPVIGVVLQKSHINTKDDAHYVALIMEIEANGGLVLPIYTGSLDFSKPIEDYFFLNGRSVVDTTINLTGFALVGGPATQDHPKAIATLKKLNRPYLCAVPATFQTFEEWKDSELGLHPVQVALQVALPELDGAIEPIIFAGRDGVTGRSIPQSDRIETLAKRAIKWSNLSAKKNADKKVAITVFSFPPDKGNVGTAAYLNVFGSIFEALKTMKAEGYDLGAELPTDVEGLVDAVLHDKEASMASPTLNVAYSMSVAEYKELTPYAEDLEENWGPPPGQLNTDGQNLLVYGVRFGNVFIGVQPSFGYEGDPMRLLYAKSASPHHGFAAYYTYIEKVLEADAVLHFGTHGSLEFMPGKQVGMSGGCYPDRLIQSTPNLYYYAANNPSEATIAKRRSYANTISYLTPPAENAGLYKGLKEVGELISSYQGLRESRGASIVNSIVATARTCNLDKDVDLPSEDFDTAELTLDERDIIVGKVYSKIMEIESRLLPCGLHTVGVPPTAEEAIATLVNIASIDRPEDEIDGLPRILARSVGRDIEDIYRSANAGNLDDNLLSENIKEAIRAAVRASVERSTDAAGRVTEVNPMMASLGAVLGGGSPMLSALKKQGFDKVQDPDLEKLFGYLEFCLKQV
;
A
#
# COMPACT_ATOMS: atom_id res chain seq x y z
N ASP A 1 -23.52 19.74 25.53
CA ASP A 1 -22.33 18.83 25.59
C ASP A 1 -21.42 18.86 24.38
N GLN A 2 -21.96 19.18 23.21
CA GLN A 2 -21.26 19.39 21.95
C GLN A 2 -21.72 20.73 21.35
N GLY A 3 -21.03 21.23 20.33
CA GLY A 3 -21.41 22.47 19.66
C GLY A 3 -20.36 22.91 18.63
N ILE A 4 -20.61 24.08 18.04
CA ILE A 4 -19.69 24.75 17.12
C ILE A 4 -19.08 25.95 17.86
N TRP A 5 -17.76 26.01 17.91
CA TRP A 5 -17.01 27.08 18.56
C TRP A 5 -16.15 27.80 17.54
N HIS A 6 -16.05 29.12 17.63
CA HIS A 6 -15.13 29.91 16.82
C HIS A 6 -14.52 31.02 17.70
N PRO A 7 -13.21 31.30 17.60
CA PRO A 7 -12.53 32.21 18.53
C PRO A 7 -13.07 33.65 18.52
N VAL A 8 -13.63 34.09 17.40
CA VAL A 8 -14.22 35.44 17.26
C VAL A 8 -15.75 35.43 17.20
N ALA A 9 -16.39 34.26 17.35
CA ALA A 9 -17.84 34.21 17.41
C ALA A 9 -18.36 34.81 18.72
N PRO A 10 -19.53 35.48 18.69
CA PRO A 10 -20.11 36.07 19.90
C PRO A 10 -20.62 35.02 20.90
N ARG A 11 -20.84 33.78 20.45
CA ARG A 11 -21.34 32.66 21.25
C ARG A 11 -20.93 31.32 20.62
N VAL A 12 -21.09 30.25 21.38
CA VAL A 12 -21.16 28.89 20.84
C VAL A 12 -22.49 28.72 20.11
N PHE A 13 -22.47 28.00 18.99
CA PHE A 13 -23.67 27.66 18.23
C PHE A 13 -24.06 26.20 18.45
N GLU A 14 -25.36 25.94 18.54
CA GLU A 14 -25.94 24.61 18.76
C GLU A 14 -26.49 23.99 17.48
N THR A 15 -26.51 24.74 16.37
CA THR A 15 -27.01 24.28 15.07
C THR A 15 -26.07 24.74 13.95
N ASN A 16 -25.99 23.94 12.90
CA ASN A 16 -25.18 24.25 11.71
C ASN A 16 -25.73 25.48 10.98
N GLU A 17 -27.06 25.60 10.88
CA GLU A 17 -27.74 26.68 10.16
C GLU A 17 -27.39 28.05 10.73
N GLU A 18 -27.45 28.22 12.06
CA GLU A 18 -27.08 29.48 12.70
C GLU A 18 -25.61 29.83 12.49
N TYR A 19 -24.73 28.82 12.63
CA TYR A 19 -23.31 29.04 12.45
C TYR A 19 -22.96 29.43 11.02
N ILE A 20 -23.46 28.70 10.02
CA ILE A 20 -23.20 28.97 8.60
C ILE A 20 -23.77 30.33 8.19
N GLN A 21 -24.92 30.72 8.74
CA GLN A 21 -25.48 32.05 8.50
C GLN A 21 -24.53 33.15 9.01
N TRP A 22 -24.02 33.01 10.23
CA TRP A 22 -23.03 33.94 10.79
C TRP A 22 -21.72 33.92 9.99
N LEU A 23 -21.19 32.71 9.71
CA LEU A 23 -19.93 32.51 9.01
C LEU A 23 -19.96 33.16 7.62
N ARG A 24 -21.01 32.94 6.84
CA ARG A 24 -21.08 33.42 5.45
C ARG A 24 -21.50 34.88 5.33
N ASN A 25 -22.39 35.37 6.20
CA ASN A 25 -22.96 36.72 6.05
C ASN A 25 -22.26 37.79 6.90
N GLU A 26 -21.58 37.40 7.97
CA GLU A 26 -20.93 38.33 8.91
C GLU A 26 -19.42 38.14 8.93
N HIS A 27 -18.93 36.92 9.22
CA HIS A 27 -17.50 36.68 9.43
C HIS A 27 -16.70 36.71 8.12
N ALA A 28 -17.08 35.90 7.12
CA ALA A 28 -16.37 35.80 5.84
C ALA A 28 -16.18 37.17 5.15
N PRO A 29 -17.20 38.06 5.06
CA PRO A 29 -17.01 39.41 4.53
C PRO A 29 -16.05 40.27 5.37
N THR A 30 -16.03 40.08 6.68
CA THR A 30 -15.15 40.84 7.60
C THR A 30 -13.68 40.49 7.40
N ILE A 31 -13.38 39.22 7.09
CA ILE A 31 -12.02 38.76 6.80
C ILE A 31 -11.66 38.81 5.30
N GLY A 32 -12.56 39.33 4.44
CA GLY A 32 -12.31 39.48 3.00
C GLY A 32 -12.34 38.18 2.20
N VAL A 33 -12.97 37.13 2.73
CA VAL A 33 -13.09 35.81 2.08
C VAL A 33 -14.44 35.71 1.35
N ASP A 34 -14.45 35.31 0.08
CA ASP A 34 -15.69 35.09 -0.69
C ASP A 34 -16.35 33.77 -0.25
N PRO A 35 -17.49 33.82 0.48
CA PRO A 35 -18.10 32.62 1.03
C PRO A 35 -18.59 31.64 -0.05
N ASN A 36 -18.78 32.09 -1.28
CA ASN A 36 -19.27 31.23 -2.37
C ASN A 36 -18.16 30.45 -3.08
N LYS A 37 -16.90 30.83 -2.88
CA LYS A 37 -15.74 30.17 -3.51
C LYS A 37 -14.79 29.55 -2.51
N ALA A 38 -14.80 30.04 -1.27
CA ALA A 38 -13.90 29.56 -0.24
C ALA A 38 -14.20 28.11 0.14
N PRO A 39 -13.17 27.25 0.24
CA PRO A 39 -13.35 25.91 0.79
C PRO A 39 -13.71 25.99 2.27
N VAL A 40 -14.56 25.08 2.73
CA VAL A 40 -14.94 24.98 4.16
C VAL A 40 -14.20 23.81 4.80
N ILE A 41 -13.35 24.10 5.77
CA ILE A 41 -12.57 23.11 6.52
C ILE A 41 -13.29 22.77 7.83
N GLY A 42 -13.74 21.54 7.95
CA GLY A 42 -14.25 20.99 9.21
C GLY A 42 -13.12 20.73 10.19
N VAL A 43 -13.25 21.19 11.43
CA VAL A 43 -12.20 21.01 12.45
C VAL A 43 -12.78 20.33 13.68
N VAL A 44 -12.19 19.23 14.12
CA VAL A 44 -12.61 18.49 15.33
C VAL A 44 -11.73 18.89 16.51
N LEU A 45 -12.36 19.44 17.55
CA LEU A 45 -11.70 19.99 18.73
C LEU A 45 -12.06 19.21 20.00
N GLN A 46 -11.14 19.22 20.98
CA GLN A 46 -11.45 18.75 22.32
C GLN A 46 -12.07 19.87 23.16
N LYS A 47 -13.21 19.59 23.81
CA LYS A 47 -13.91 20.53 24.69
C LYS A 47 -13.05 21.01 25.87
N SER A 48 -12.12 20.18 26.34
CA SER A 48 -11.23 20.47 27.47
C SER A 48 -10.44 21.77 27.24
N HIS A 49 -9.74 21.90 26.12
CA HIS A 49 -8.91 23.07 25.80
C HIS A 49 -9.73 24.37 25.69
N ILE A 50 -10.95 24.29 25.16
CA ILE A 50 -11.87 25.43 25.08
C ILE A 50 -12.29 25.86 26.50
N ASN A 51 -12.67 24.91 27.36
CA ASN A 51 -13.09 25.20 28.73
C ASN A 51 -11.95 25.74 29.60
N THR A 52 -10.73 25.25 29.42
CA THR A 52 -9.54 25.69 30.17
C THR A 52 -8.95 26.98 29.61
N LYS A 53 -9.41 27.47 28.45
CA LYS A 53 -8.79 28.57 27.69
C LYS A 53 -7.33 28.30 27.36
N ASP A 54 -6.99 27.02 27.16
CA ASP A 54 -5.71 26.58 26.62
C ASP A 54 -5.87 26.29 25.12
N ASP A 55 -6.47 27.23 24.40
CA ASP A 55 -6.95 27.09 23.01
C ASP A 55 -6.10 27.89 22.01
N ALA A 56 -4.99 28.50 22.44
CA ALA A 56 -4.15 29.35 21.60
C ALA A 56 -3.69 28.66 20.29
N HIS A 57 -3.42 27.36 20.37
CA HIS A 57 -3.06 26.53 19.22
C HIS A 57 -4.23 26.27 18.26
N TYR A 58 -5.46 26.18 18.77
CA TYR A 58 -6.67 26.12 17.94
C TYR A 58 -6.94 27.46 17.27
N VAL A 59 -6.83 28.56 18.02
CA VAL A 59 -6.99 29.92 17.49
C VAL A 59 -6.02 30.14 16.33
N ALA A 60 -4.74 29.83 16.53
CA ALA A 60 -3.70 30.03 15.52
C ALA A 60 -3.97 29.26 14.22
N LEU A 61 -4.37 27.99 14.30
CA LEU A 61 -4.68 27.21 13.10
C LEU A 61 -5.95 27.70 12.39
N ILE A 62 -7.00 28.04 13.14
CA ILE A 62 -8.24 28.57 12.56
C ILE A 62 -7.95 29.86 11.79
N MET A 63 -7.21 30.79 12.40
CA MET A 63 -6.83 32.05 11.77
C MET A 63 -5.91 31.84 10.56
N GLU A 64 -4.99 30.88 10.60
CA GLU A 64 -4.12 30.56 9.47
C GLU A 64 -4.91 30.02 8.28
N ILE A 65 -5.89 29.14 8.51
CA ILE A 65 -6.78 28.64 7.45
C ILE A 65 -7.56 29.80 6.80
N GLU A 66 -8.07 30.72 7.61
CA GLU A 66 -8.78 31.91 7.15
C GLU A 66 -7.89 32.85 6.34
N ALA A 67 -6.65 33.06 6.79
CA ALA A 67 -5.64 33.84 6.06
C ALA A 67 -5.28 33.24 4.70
N ASN A 68 -5.39 31.91 4.56
CA ASN A 68 -5.20 31.18 3.30
C ASN A 68 -6.50 31.07 2.47
N GLY A 69 -7.54 31.84 2.82
CA GLY A 69 -8.78 31.94 2.04
C GLY A 69 -9.80 30.82 2.27
N GLY A 70 -9.61 30.00 3.30
CA GLY A 70 -10.60 29.01 3.74
C GLY A 70 -11.60 29.58 4.74
N LEU A 71 -12.73 28.90 4.88
CA LEU A 71 -13.65 29.08 6.01
C LEU A 71 -13.53 27.87 6.93
N VAL A 72 -13.80 28.04 8.22
CA VAL A 72 -13.64 26.95 9.20
C VAL A 72 -14.98 26.61 9.84
N LEU A 73 -15.20 25.33 10.13
CA LEU A 73 -16.34 24.83 10.89
C LEU A 73 -15.82 24.01 12.09
N PRO A 74 -15.51 24.65 13.23
CA PRO A 74 -14.87 23.97 14.35
C PRO A 74 -15.92 23.39 15.31
N ILE A 75 -15.98 22.06 15.36
CA ILE A 75 -16.91 21.30 16.21
C ILE A 75 -16.18 20.73 17.41
N TYR A 76 -16.90 20.57 18.52
CA TYR A 76 -16.38 19.89 19.70
C TYR A 76 -17.46 19.04 20.37
N THR A 77 -17.03 18.08 21.17
CA THR A 77 -17.90 17.34 22.09
C THR A 77 -17.16 17.07 23.40
N GLY A 78 -17.91 16.96 24.50
CA GLY A 78 -17.40 16.49 25.80
C GLY A 78 -17.33 14.97 25.90
N SER A 79 -17.86 14.24 24.90
CA SER A 79 -17.71 12.80 24.80
C SER A 79 -16.44 12.42 24.03
N LEU A 80 -16.10 11.12 24.01
CA LEU A 80 -15.03 10.59 23.15
C LEU A 80 -15.58 10.07 21.80
N ASP A 81 -16.83 10.37 21.48
CA ASP A 81 -17.47 10.00 20.23
C ASP A 81 -17.65 11.26 19.36
N PHE A 82 -16.64 11.55 18.54
CA PHE A 82 -16.65 12.70 17.64
C PHE A 82 -17.46 12.45 16.35
N SER A 83 -17.96 11.22 16.13
CA SER A 83 -18.86 10.95 15.00
C SER A 83 -20.16 11.73 15.10
N LYS A 84 -20.72 11.87 16.31
CA LYS A 84 -21.98 12.59 16.55
C LYS A 84 -21.94 14.05 16.08
N PRO A 85 -21.00 14.89 16.55
CA PRO A 85 -20.95 16.27 16.08
C PRO A 85 -20.60 16.38 14.59
N ILE A 86 -19.91 15.40 13.99
CA ILE A 86 -19.75 15.36 12.53
C ILE A 86 -21.11 15.15 11.85
N GLU A 87 -21.90 14.17 12.28
CA GLU A 87 -23.21 13.90 11.71
C GLU A 87 -24.19 15.07 11.90
N ASP A 88 -24.13 15.73 13.06
CA ASP A 88 -25.03 16.84 13.41
C ASP A 88 -24.66 18.15 12.70
N TYR A 89 -23.36 18.44 12.53
CA TYR A 89 -22.90 19.77 12.11
C TYR A 89 -22.23 19.82 10.74
N PHE A 90 -21.64 18.72 10.24
CA PHE A 90 -20.98 18.75 8.92
C PHE A 90 -21.94 18.49 7.75
N PHE A 91 -23.22 18.27 8.04
CA PHE A 91 -24.25 18.08 7.03
C PHE A 91 -25.30 19.20 7.10
N LEU A 92 -25.77 19.61 5.92
CA LEU A 92 -26.93 20.48 5.75
C LEU A 92 -27.80 19.90 4.64
N ASN A 93 -29.08 19.67 4.93
CA ASN A 93 -30.02 19.03 3.98
C ASN A 93 -29.49 17.70 3.39
N GLY A 94 -28.80 16.90 4.21
CA GLY A 94 -28.22 15.61 3.81
C GLY A 94 -26.98 15.71 2.92
N ARG A 95 -26.43 16.91 2.69
CA ARG A 95 -25.18 17.12 1.95
C ARG A 95 -24.09 17.61 2.88
N SER A 96 -22.86 17.15 2.65
CA SER A 96 -21.69 17.67 3.38
C SER A 96 -21.49 19.16 3.06
N VAL A 97 -21.28 19.97 4.10
CA VAL A 97 -20.91 21.39 3.98
C VAL A 97 -19.42 21.65 4.14
N VAL A 98 -18.62 20.60 4.35
CA VAL A 98 -17.16 20.67 4.48
C VAL A 98 -16.49 20.01 3.28
N ASP A 99 -15.32 20.51 2.92
CA ASP A 99 -14.51 20.01 1.79
C ASP A 99 -13.35 19.13 2.27
N THR A 100 -12.81 19.41 3.46
CA THR A 100 -11.76 18.63 4.14
C THR A 100 -12.01 18.67 5.65
N THR A 101 -11.63 17.61 6.35
CA THR A 101 -11.72 17.53 7.82
C THR A 101 -10.34 17.41 8.45
N ILE A 102 -10.08 18.22 9.48
CA ILE A 102 -8.88 18.13 10.31
C ILE A 102 -9.29 17.75 11.74
N ASN A 103 -8.84 16.59 12.20
CA ASN A 103 -8.94 16.19 13.59
C ASN A 103 -7.73 16.71 14.38
N LEU A 104 -7.98 17.63 15.32
CA LEU A 104 -6.95 18.20 16.21
C LEU A 104 -6.91 17.53 17.58
N THR A 105 -7.70 16.47 17.79
CA THR A 105 -7.71 15.74 19.06
C THR A 105 -6.47 14.86 19.22
N GLY A 106 -5.83 14.47 18.11
CA GLY A 106 -4.74 13.49 18.11
C GLY A 106 -5.18 12.10 18.57
N PHE A 107 -6.46 11.75 18.47
CA PHE A 107 -7.01 10.44 18.83
C PHE A 107 -7.88 9.88 17.71
N ALA A 108 -8.25 8.60 17.83
CA ALA A 108 -9.27 7.99 17.00
C ALA A 108 -10.58 8.80 17.06
N LEU A 109 -11.33 8.82 15.96
CA LEU A 109 -12.55 9.60 15.84
C LEU A 109 -13.65 9.13 16.82
N VAL A 110 -13.69 7.83 17.08
CA VAL A 110 -14.67 7.22 18.00
C VAL A 110 -13.93 6.38 19.02
N GLY A 111 -13.95 6.87 20.26
CA GLY A 111 -13.34 6.21 21.41
C GLY A 111 -12.13 6.96 21.97
N GLY A 112 -11.62 6.45 23.09
CA GLY A 112 -10.43 6.97 23.75
C GLY A 112 -9.21 6.08 23.54
N PRO A 113 -8.07 6.40 24.18
CA PRO A 113 -6.87 5.56 24.14
C PRO A 113 -7.07 4.11 24.60
N ALA A 114 -8.09 3.84 25.43
CA ALA A 114 -8.35 2.52 26.00
C ALA A 114 -9.38 1.68 25.23
N THR A 115 -10.25 2.29 24.43
CA THR A 115 -11.31 1.59 23.68
C THR A 115 -11.67 2.42 22.47
N GLN A 116 -11.49 1.85 21.27
CA GLN A 116 -11.77 2.48 19.98
C GLN A 116 -12.84 1.71 19.20
N ASP A 117 -13.62 2.43 18.40
CA ASP A 117 -14.61 1.86 17.48
C ASP A 117 -14.32 2.35 16.06
N HIS A 118 -13.28 1.77 15.46
CA HIS A 118 -12.87 2.06 14.08
C HIS A 118 -13.99 1.77 13.06
N PRO A 119 -14.78 0.67 13.17
CA PRO A 119 -15.91 0.44 12.26
C PRO A 119 -16.90 1.60 12.21
N LYS A 120 -17.27 2.16 13.37
CA LYS A 120 -18.15 3.33 13.42
C LYS A 120 -17.48 4.60 12.88
N ALA A 121 -16.19 4.80 13.18
CA ALA A 121 -15.43 5.90 12.62
C ALA A 121 -15.40 5.85 11.09
N ILE A 122 -15.05 4.69 10.52
CA ILE A 122 -15.02 4.44 9.07
C ILE A 122 -16.39 4.65 8.45
N ALA A 123 -17.48 4.16 9.07
CA ALA A 123 -18.83 4.37 8.56
C ALA A 123 -19.20 5.86 8.48
N THR A 124 -18.84 6.63 9.52
CA THR A 124 -19.06 8.07 9.57
C THR A 124 -18.25 8.81 8.51
N LEU A 125 -16.95 8.51 8.40
CA LEU A 125 -16.04 9.14 7.44
C LEU A 125 -16.39 8.77 6.00
N LYS A 126 -16.81 7.53 5.73
CA LYS A 126 -17.32 7.12 4.40
C LYS A 126 -18.60 7.85 4.02
N LYS A 127 -19.51 8.07 4.97
CA LYS A 127 -20.73 8.86 4.74
C LYS A 127 -20.41 10.32 4.45
N LEU A 128 -19.40 10.89 5.12
CA LEU A 128 -18.91 12.24 4.87
C LEU A 128 -18.19 12.36 3.51
N ASN A 129 -17.41 11.35 3.16
CA ASN A 129 -16.66 11.22 1.90
C ASN A 129 -15.76 12.43 1.59
N ARG A 130 -14.99 12.89 2.58
CA ARG A 130 -14.03 14.00 2.47
C ARG A 130 -12.65 13.58 2.98
N PRO A 131 -11.55 14.22 2.53
CA PRO A 131 -10.23 13.99 3.11
C PRO A 131 -10.24 14.21 4.62
N TYR A 132 -9.63 13.28 5.36
CA TYR A 132 -9.58 13.27 6.82
C TYR A 132 -8.13 13.28 7.30
N LEU A 133 -7.70 14.46 7.76
CA LEU A 133 -6.36 14.68 8.31
C LEU A 133 -6.43 14.54 9.83
N CYS A 134 -5.40 13.96 10.45
CA CYS A 134 -5.28 13.94 11.91
C CYS A 134 -3.96 14.58 12.33
N ALA A 135 -4.04 15.82 12.82
CA ALA A 135 -2.87 16.56 13.29
C ALA A 135 -2.58 16.21 14.75
N VAL A 136 -1.29 16.19 15.10
CA VAL A 136 -0.82 15.72 16.40
C VAL A 136 -0.58 16.91 17.33
N PRO A 137 -1.36 17.09 18.41
CA PRO A 137 -0.95 17.97 19.49
C PRO A 137 0.12 17.19 20.27
N ALA A 138 1.37 17.66 20.27
CA ALA A 138 2.44 17.00 21.01
C ALA A 138 2.20 17.12 22.53
N THR A 139 1.34 16.25 23.08
CA THR A 139 0.77 16.35 24.42
C THR A 139 1.69 15.83 25.53
N PHE A 140 2.60 14.91 25.21
CA PHE A 140 3.48 14.28 26.21
C PHE A 140 4.93 14.73 26.12
N GLN A 141 5.25 15.62 25.18
CA GLN A 141 6.58 16.17 24.97
C GLN A 141 6.48 17.69 24.83
N THR A 142 7.50 18.43 25.26
CA THR A 142 7.59 19.85 24.96
C THR A 142 7.93 20.07 23.48
N PHE A 143 7.75 21.30 23.01
CA PHE A 143 8.21 21.67 21.68
C PHE A 143 9.72 21.48 21.52
N GLU A 144 10.51 21.89 22.51
CA GLU A 144 11.96 21.77 22.50
C GLU A 144 12.41 20.31 22.45
N GLU A 145 11.80 19.44 23.26
CA GLU A 145 12.06 17.99 23.25
C GLU A 145 11.80 17.38 21.87
N TRP A 146 10.68 17.75 21.23
CA TRP A 146 10.38 17.31 19.87
C TRP A 146 11.40 17.86 18.85
N LYS A 147 11.70 19.15 18.93
CA LYS A 147 12.57 19.85 17.99
C LYS A 147 13.98 19.27 18.01
N ASP A 148 14.52 19.00 19.18
CA ASP A 148 15.89 18.50 19.36
C ASP A 148 16.00 16.98 19.18
N SER A 149 14.89 16.25 19.17
CA SER A 149 14.86 14.79 18.99
C SER A 149 15.14 14.35 17.54
N GLU A 150 16.14 13.50 17.32
CA GLU A 150 16.36 12.87 16.00
C GLU A 150 15.21 11.92 15.60
N LEU A 151 14.50 11.34 16.58
CA LEU A 151 13.35 10.46 16.31
C LEU A 151 12.10 11.26 15.91
N GLY A 152 11.95 12.49 16.42
CA GLY A 152 10.71 13.24 16.40
C GLY A 152 9.82 12.85 17.58
N LEU A 153 8.59 12.39 17.31
CA LEU A 153 7.62 12.03 18.35
C LEU A 153 8.12 10.87 19.25
N HIS A 154 7.85 10.97 20.56
CA HIS A 154 8.09 9.88 21.49
C HIS A 154 7.30 8.61 21.10
N PRO A 155 7.83 7.37 21.25
CA PRO A 155 7.14 6.14 20.81
C PRO A 155 5.72 5.97 21.37
N VAL A 156 5.48 6.37 22.62
CA VAL A 156 4.14 6.36 23.23
C VAL A 156 3.17 7.28 22.49
N GLN A 157 3.64 8.44 22.01
CA GLN A 157 2.84 9.34 21.19
C GLN A 157 2.57 8.78 19.80
N VAL A 158 3.56 8.15 19.19
CA VAL A 158 3.37 7.49 17.89
C VAL A 158 2.29 6.41 18.00
N ALA A 159 2.31 5.58 19.04
CA ALA A 159 1.30 4.56 19.25
C ALA A 159 -0.10 5.15 19.43
N LEU A 160 -0.26 6.19 20.25
CA LEU A 160 -1.58 6.71 20.62
C LEU A 160 -2.14 7.75 19.63
N GLN A 161 -1.28 8.61 19.09
CA GLN A 161 -1.68 9.80 18.33
C GLN A 161 -1.44 9.69 16.83
N VAL A 162 -0.71 8.66 16.38
CA VAL A 162 -0.43 8.43 14.95
C VAL A 162 -1.02 7.11 14.51
N ALA A 163 -0.68 6.00 15.17
CA ALA A 163 -1.11 4.66 14.75
C ALA A 163 -2.63 4.44 14.89
N LEU A 164 -3.27 4.93 15.96
CA LEU A 164 -4.72 4.77 16.13
C LEU A 164 -5.53 5.55 15.07
N PRO A 165 -5.25 6.84 14.80
CA PRO A 165 -5.92 7.53 13.69
C PRO A 165 -5.66 6.93 12.30
N GLU A 166 -4.49 6.31 12.07
CA GLU A 166 -4.21 5.61 10.81
C GLU A 166 -5.21 4.48 10.53
N LEU A 167 -5.76 3.84 11.57
CA LEU A 167 -6.80 2.81 11.46
C LEU A 167 -8.17 3.37 11.06
N ASP A 168 -8.44 4.65 11.36
CA ASP A 168 -9.62 5.36 10.86
C ASP A 168 -9.47 5.81 9.39
N GLY A 169 -8.27 5.64 8.82
CA GLY A 169 -7.91 6.14 7.49
C GLY A 169 -7.38 7.58 7.50
N ALA A 170 -6.94 8.09 8.67
CA ALA A 170 -6.36 9.43 8.74
C ALA A 170 -5.04 9.53 7.95
N ILE A 171 -4.84 10.70 7.35
CA ILE A 171 -3.60 11.08 6.68
C ILE A 171 -2.90 12.22 7.43
N GLU A 172 -1.61 12.38 7.17
CA GLU A 172 -0.79 13.54 7.53
C GLU A 172 -0.69 13.85 9.04
N PRO A 173 0.09 13.05 9.81
CA PRO A 173 0.32 13.27 11.24
C PRO A 173 1.26 14.46 11.50
N ILE A 174 0.88 15.65 11.04
CA ILE A 174 1.62 16.89 11.20
C ILE A 174 1.44 17.39 12.64
N ILE A 175 2.54 17.69 13.30
CA ILE A 175 2.51 18.31 14.63
C ILE A 175 2.15 19.77 14.47
N PHE A 176 1.13 20.26 15.16
CA PHE A 176 0.72 21.68 15.05
C PHE A 176 0.83 22.44 16.37
N ALA A 177 1.00 21.72 17.48
CA ALA A 177 1.11 22.27 18.82
C ALA A 177 2.06 21.42 19.66
N GLY A 178 2.70 22.02 20.67
CA GLY A 178 3.50 21.32 21.68
C GLY A 178 3.28 21.90 23.07
N ARG A 179 3.73 21.22 24.12
CA ARG A 179 3.64 21.78 25.48
C ARG A 179 4.78 22.76 25.76
N ASP A 180 4.44 23.86 26.42
CA ASP A 180 5.43 24.74 27.04
C ASP A 180 5.98 24.09 28.32
N GLY A 181 7.30 23.99 28.43
CA GLY A 181 7.97 23.33 29.54
C GLY A 181 7.78 24.04 30.90
N VAL A 182 7.40 25.32 30.90
CA VAL A 182 7.21 26.11 32.12
C VAL A 182 5.75 26.13 32.58
N THR A 183 4.84 26.48 31.68
CA THR A 183 3.42 26.68 31.99
C THR A 183 2.57 25.43 31.79
N GLY A 184 3.09 24.43 31.07
CA GLY A 184 2.35 23.23 30.67
C GLY A 184 1.23 23.48 29.65
N ARG A 185 1.10 24.72 29.16
CA ARG A 185 0.10 25.13 28.17
C ARG A 185 0.48 24.68 26.77
N SER A 186 -0.52 24.58 25.92
CA SER A 186 -0.36 24.16 24.52
C SER A 186 0.01 25.37 23.65
N ILE A 187 1.25 25.37 23.15
CA ILE A 187 1.78 26.45 22.31
C ILE A 187 1.69 26.13 20.82
N PRO A 188 1.21 27.07 19.98
CA PRO A 188 1.15 26.90 18.53
C PRO A 188 2.55 26.77 17.91
N GLN A 189 2.67 25.95 16.87
CA GLN A 189 3.88 25.82 16.07
C GLN A 189 3.64 26.44 14.69
N SER A 190 4.11 27.68 14.51
CA SER A 190 3.72 28.52 13.37
C SER A 190 4.07 27.90 12.01
N ASP A 191 5.30 27.40 11.85
CA ASP A 191 5.76 26.78 10.60
C ASP A 191 4.95 25.53 10.25
N ARG A 192 4.51 24.77 11.26
CA ARG A 192 3.72 23.56 11.05
C ARG A 192 2.24 23.85 10.81
N ILE A 193 1.70 24.86 11.49
CA ILE A 193 0.35 25.36 11.29
C ILE A 193 0.18 25.86 9.85
N GLU A 194 1.17 26.59 9.33
CA GLU A 194 1.21 27.03 7.93
C GLU A 194 1.18 25.85 6.95
N THR A 195 2.04 24.84 7.16
CA THR A 195 2.03 23.62 6.33
C THR A 195 0.69 22.90 6.38
N LEU A 196 0.14 22.68 7.57
CA LEU A 196 -1.14 22.00 7.76
C LEU A 196 -2.29 22.74 7.09
N ALA A 197 -2.36 24.07 7.25
CA ALA A 197 -3.39 24.90 6.62
C ALA A 197 -3.31 24.83 5.09
N LYS A 198 -2.11 25.02 4.51
CA LYS A 198 -1.90 24.93 3.05
C LYS A 198 -2.27 23.57 2.49
N ARG A 199 -1.91 22.48 3.17
CA ARG A 199 -2.26 21.11 2.75
C ARG A 199 -3.76 20.86 2.80
N ALA A 200 -4.44 21.31 3.86
CA ALA A 200 -5.89 21.18 3.96
C ALA A 200 -6.65 21.98 2.88
N ILE A 201 -6.14 23.17 2.52
CA ILE A 201 -6.65 23.95 1.39
C ILE A 201 -6.41 23.22 0.06
N LYS A 202 -5.23 22.64 -0.16
CA LYS A 202 -4.93 21.87 -1.38
C LYS A 202 -5.85 20.65 -1.54
N TRP A 203 -6.08 19.89 -0.46
CA TRP A 203 -7.06 18.80 -0.44
C TRP A 203 -8.48 19.27 -0.76
N SER A 204 -8.89 20.41 -0.20
CA SER A 204 -10.21 21.00 -0.48
C SER A 204 -10.35 21.43 -1.93
N ASN A 205 -9.32 22.08 -2.48
CA ASN A 205 -9.29 22.48 -3.89
C ASN A 205 -9.34 21.28 -4.83
N LEU A 206 -8.66 20.18 -4.50
CA LEU A 206 -8.70 18.95 -5.29
C LEU A 206 -10.12 18.36 -5.38
N SER A 207 -10.91 18.46 -4.30
CA SER A 207 -12.33 18.06 -4.28
C SER A 207 -13.22 18.99 -5.13
N ALA A 208 -12.97 20.30 -5.07
CA ALA A 208 -13.79 21.30 -5.75
C ALA A 208 -13.52 21.44 -7.26
N LYS A 209 -12.28 21.18 -7.70
CA LYS A 209 -11.85 21.36 -9.09
C LYS A 209 -12.48 20.32 -10.01
N LYS A 210 -12.87 20.72 -11.22
CA LYS A 210 -13.35 19.78 -12.25
C LYS A 210 -12.21 18.93 -12.76
N ASN A 211 -12.49 17.68 -13.13
CA ASN A 211 -11.46 16.75 -13.62
C ASN A 211 -10.65 17.30 -14.81
N ALA A 212 -11.30 17.99 -15.74
CA ALA A 212 -10.62 18.61 -16.90
C ALA A 212 -9.55 19.65 -16.50
N ASP A 213 -9.74 20.34 -15.37
CA ASP A 213 -8.85 21.39 -14.90
C ASP A 213 -7.77 20.86 -13.94
N LYS A 214 -7.87 19.60 -13.50
CA LYS A 214 -6.93 19.00 -12.54
C LYS A 214 -5.59 18.69 -13.22
N LYS A 215 -4.52 19.23 -12.65
CA LYS A 215 -3.14 18.93 -12.98
C LYS A 215 -2.63 17.82 -12.07
N VAL A 216 -2.22 16.69 -12.64
CA VAL A 216 -1.74 15.52 -11.88
C VAL A 216 -0.32 15.20 -12.30
N ALA A 217 0.60 15.17 -11.33
CA ALA A 217 1.93 14.63 -11.55
C ALA A 217 1.93 13.13 -11.21
N ILE A 218 2.48 12.30 -12.09
CA ILE A 218 2.73 10.88 -11.89
C ILE A 218 4.24 10.70 -11.79
N THR A 219 4.70 10.22 -10.64
CA THR A 219 6.14 10.03 -10.36
C THR A 219 6.52 8.57 -10.48
N VAL A 220 7.50 8.29 -11.35
CA VAL A 220 8.08 6.97 -11.58
C VAL A 220 9.49 6.91 -11.00
N PHE A 221 9.84 5.80 -10.36
CA PHE A 221 11.16 5.61 -9.76
C PHE A 221 12.17 5.00 -10.73
N SER A 222 13.44 5.30 -10.52
CA SER A 222 14.57 4.75 -11.27
C SER A 222 15.55 4.09 -10.32
N PHE A 223 15.17 2.93 -9.77
CA PHE A 223 15.97 2.20 -8.79
C PHE A 223 15.95 0.69 -9.05
N PRO A 224 17.12 0.00 -9.08
CA PRO A 224 18.49 0.53 -8.96
C PRO A 224 18.86 1.50 -10.10
N PRO A 225 19.76 2.48 -9.86
CA PRO A 225 20.01 3.61 -10.77
C PRO A 225 20.86 3.23 -12.01
N ASP A 226 20.37 2.28 -12.80
CA ASP A 226 20.84 2.01 -14.15
C ASP A 226 19.73 2.40 -15.13
N LYS A 227 20.11 2.99 -16.27
CA LYS A 227 19.16 3.58 -17.24
C LYS A 227 18.14 2.60 -17.85
N GLY A 228 18.27 1.29 -17.55
CA GLY A 228 17.32 0.25 -17.93
C GLY A 228 16.25 -0.10 -16.89
N ASN A 229 16.33 0.43 -15.65
CA ASN A 229 15.42 0.08 -14.55
C ASN A 229 14.38 1.18 -14.23
N VAL A 230 14.12 2.09 -15.18
CA VAL A 230 13.07 3.11 -14.99
C VAL A 230 11.71 2.42 -14.93
N GLY A 231 10.95 2.69 -13.87
CA GLY A 231 9.65 2.07 -13.66
C GLY A 231 9.71 0.62 -13.18
N THR A 232 10.80 0.20 -12.54
CA THR A 232 10.79 -1.05 -11.77
C THR A 232 10.25 -0.80 -10.37
N ALA A 233 9.24 -1.56 -9.98
CA ALA A 233 8.69 -1.57 -8.63
C ALA A 233 8.36 -3.00 -8.22
N ALA A 234 8.37 -3.29 -6.92
CA ALA A 234 8.15 -4.63 -6.41
C ALA A 234 6.81 -5.18 -6.93
N TYR A 235 6.94 -6.20 -7.79
CA TYR A 235 5.85 -6.95 -8.39
C TYR A 235 4.79 -6.11 -9.13
N LEU A 236 5.15 -4.94 -9.64
CA LEU A 236 4.24 -4.02 -10.31
C LEU A 236 4.70 -3.74 -11.74
N ASN A 237 3.79 -3.91 -12.70
CA ASN A 237 3.96 -3.45 -14.08
C ASN A 237 3.69 -1.94 -14.11
N VAL A 238 4.70 -1.13 -13.83
CA VAL A 238 4.52 0.32 -13.61
C VAL A 238 3.96 1.02 -14.85
N PHE A 239 4.59 0.88 -16.01
CA PHE A 239 4.11 1.53 -17.24
C PHE A 239 2.76 0.99 -17.70
N GLY A 240 2.50 -0.32 -17.57
CA GLY A 240 1.17 -0.87 -17.82
C GLY A 240 0.11 -0.28 -16.89
N SER A 241 0.42 -0.15 -15.60
CA SER A 241 -0.50 0.43 -14.60
C SER A 241 -0.76 1.91 -14.84
N ILE A 242 0.28 2.67 -15.22
CA ILE A 242 0.13 4.08 -15.60
C ILE A 242 -0.73 4.18 -16.86
N PHE A 243 -0.53 3.33 -17.86
CA PHE A 243 -1.33 3.33 -19.08
C PHE A 243 -2.82 3.06 -18.79
N GLU A 244 -3.14 2.08 -17.94
CA GLU A 244 -4.51 1.82 -17.49
C GLU A 244 -5.10 2.99 -16.69
N ALA A 245 -4.31 3.62 -15.84
CA ALA A 245 -4.70 4.81 -15.10
C ALA A 245 -5.02 5.98 -16.06
N LEU A 246 -4.17 6.24 -17.07
CA LEU A 246 -4.39 7.29 -18.07
C LEU A 246 -5.67 7.04 -18.88
N LYS A 247 -5.94 5.79 -19.29
CA LYS A 247 -7.21 5.46 -19.98
C LYS A 247 -8.42 5.77 -19.10
N THR A 248 -8.36 5.39 -17.84
CA THR A 248 -9.43 5.66 -16.87
C THR A 248 -9.59 7.17 -16.65
N MET A 249 -8.50 7.90 -16.47
CA MET A 249 -8.52 9.36 -16.34
C MET A 249 -9.13 10.04 -17.57
N LYS A 250 -8.81 9.57 -18.79
CA LYS A 250 -9.42 10.09 -20.02
C LYS A 250 -10.94 9.88 -20.03
N ALA A 251 -11.39 8.68 -19.65
CA ALA A 251 -12.82 8.34 -19.58
C ALA A 251 -13.56 9.19 -18.54
N GLU A 252 -12.90 9.50 -17.42
CA GLU A 252 -13.40 10.36 -16.34
C GLU A 252 -13.28 11.87 -16.64
N GLY A 253 -12.82 12.24 -17.85
CA GLY A 253 -12.80 13.62 -18.35
C GLY A 253 -11.62 14.46 -17.88
N TYR A 254 -10.50 13.86 -17.49
CA TYR A 254 -9.23 14.58 -17.30
C TYR A 254 -8.65 15.00 -18.66
N ASP A 255 -8.01 16.17 -18.70
CA ASP A 255 -7.35 16.65 -19.91
C ASP A 255 -5.97 15.98 -20.09
N LEU A 256 -5.88 15.09 -21.06
CA LEU A 256 -4.63 14.42 -21.48
C LEU A 256 -4.08 14.97 -22.81
N GLY A 257 -4.68 16.02 -23.36
CA GLY A 257 -4.34 16.52 -24.69
C GLY A 257 -4.72 15.55 -25.83
N ALA A 258 -4.23 15.86 -27.04
CA ALA A 258 -4.56 15.11 -28.26
C ALA A 258 -3.64 13.90 -28.51
N GLU A 259 -2.43 13.92 -27.96
CA GLU A 259 -1.33 12.98 -28.28
C GLU A 259 -1.11 11.98 -27.13
N LEU A 260 -2.12 11.18 -26.81
CA LEU A 260 -1.95 10.06 -25.87
C LEU A 260 -1.39 8.84 -26.61
N PRO A 261 -0.38 8.14 -26.06
CA PRO A 261 0.09 6.86 -26.62
C PRO A 261 -1.04 5.85 -26.80
N THR A 262 -0.96 5.01 -27.83
CA THR A 262 -1.97 4.00 -28.14
C THR A 262 -1.76 2.69 -27.39
N ASP A 263 -0.57 2.47 -26.86
CA ASP A 263 -0.15 1.28 -26.13
C ASP A 263 0.94 1.63 -25.10
N VAL A 264 1.32 0.63 -24.29
CA VAL A 264 2.33 0.76 -23.24
C VAL A 264 3.71 1.06 -23.83
N GLU A 265 4.03 0.50 -25.01
CA GLU A 265 5.32 0.69 -25.64
C GLU A 265 5.52 2.14 -26.08
N GLY A 266 4.51 2.76 -26.70
CA GLY A 266 4.52 4.18 -27.05
C GLY A 266 4.61 5.09 -25.81
N LEU A 267 4.06 4.68 -24.67
CA LEU A 267 4.22 5.41 -23.41
C LEU A 267 5.67 5.34 -22.89
N VAL A 268 6.29 4.15 -22.96
CA VAL A 268 7.69 3.97 -22.60
C VAL A 268 8.59 4.80 -23.52
N ASP A 269 8.36 4.75 -24.84
CA ASP A 269 9.15 5.49 -25.84
C ASP A 269 9.00 7.02 -25.68
N ALA A 270 7.87 7.50 -25.18
CA ALA A 270 7.67 8.92 -24.87
C ALA A 270 8.47 9.40 -23.64
N VAL A 271 8.87 8.48 -22.75
CA VAL A 271 9.67 8.78 -21.54
C VAL A 271 11.16 8.47 -21.76
N LEU A 272 11.47 7.39 -22.49
CA LEU A 272 12.81 6.86 -22.74
C LEU A 272 13.11 6.83 -24.25
N HIS A 273 14.12 7.59 -24.67
CA HIS A 273 14.65 7.52 -26.03
C HIS A 273 15.74 6.44 -26.15
N ASP A 274 15.76 5.72 -27.29
CA ASP A 274 16.76 4.68 -27.64
C ASP A 274 16.94 3.57 -26.59
N LYS A 275 15.83 2.99 -26.12
CA LYS A 275 15.77 1.95 -25.07
C LYS A 275 16.66 0.72 -25.31
N GLU A 276 16.85 0.31 -26.56
CA GLU A 276 17.64 -0.87 -26.93
C GLU A 276 19.15 -0.60 -26.94
N ALA A 277 19.56 0.64 -26.65
CA ALA A 277 20.93 1.11 -26.80
C ALA A 277 21.55 0.83 -28.19
N SER A 278 20.71 0.70 -29.23
CA SER A 278 21.11 0.22 -30.55
C SER A 278 21.99 1.21 -31.31
N MET A 279 21.86 2.52 -31.02
CA MET A 279 22.69 3.58 -31.58
C MET A 279 23.36 4.49 -30.54
N ALA A 280 22.71 4.75 -29.39
CA ALA A 280 23.22 5.56 -28.30
C ALA A 280 22.77 4.99 -26.95
N SER A 281 23.40 5.37 -25.83
CA SER A 281 22.88 5.00 -24.51
C SER A 281 21.46 5.56 -24.30
N PRO A 282 20.55 4.81 -23.65
CA PRO A 282 19.21 5.30 -23.38
C PRO A 282 19.25 6.67 -22.69
N THR A 283 18.38 7.58 -23.14
CA THR A 283 18.25 8.93 -22.55
C THR A 283 16.82 9.19 -22.13
N LEU A 284 16.65 9.91 -21.02
CA LEU A 284 15.35 10.33 -20.54
C LEU A 284 14.90 11.58 -21.28
N ASN A 285 13.59 11.67 -21.58
CA ASN A 285 13.03 12.90 -22.13
C ASN A 285 13.13 14.04 -21.10
N VAL A 286 13.58 15.22 -21.55
CA VAL A 286 13.64 16.43 -20.72
C VAL A 286 12.33 17.19 -20.88
N ALA A 287 11.51 17.19 -19.83
CA ALA A 287 10.23 17.91 -19.82
C ALA A 287 10.41 19.40 -19.49
N TYR A 288 11.40 19.73 -18.66
CA TYR A 288 11.66 21.10 -18.22
C TYR A 288 13.14 21.30 -17.93
N SER A 289 13.65 22.48 -18.26
CA SER A 289 15.01 22.91 -17.93
C SER A 289 14.91 24.15 -17.05
N MET A 290 15.21 23.97 -15.76
CA MET A 290 15.08 25.00 -14.73
C MET A 290 16.42 25.74 -14.60
N SER A 291 16.39 27.06 -14.79
CA SER A 291 17.59 27.87 -14.62
C SER A 291 18.03 27.90 -13.15
N VAL A 292 19.32 28.10 -12.89
CA VAL A 292 19.83 28.24 -11.50
C VAL A 292 19.17 29.40 -10.76
N ALA A 293 18.88 30.50 -11.46
CA ALA A 293 18.22 31.66 -10.86
C ALA A 293 16.80 31.32 -10.38
N GLU A 294 16.01 30.68 -11.25
CA GLU A 294 14.67 30.20 -10.93
C GLU A 294 14.69 29.16 -9.81
N TYR A 295 15.63 28.21 -9.84
CA TYR A 295 15.80 27.21 -8.79
C TYR A 295 16.08 27.86 -7.42
N LYS A 296 16.99 28.84 -7.35
CA LYS A 296 17.28 29.55 -6.09
C LYS A 296 16.09 30.38 -5.59
N GLU A 297 15.28 30.93 -6.50
CA GLU A 297 14.06 31.68 -6.15
C GLU A 297 12.97 30.76 -5.58
N LEU A 298 12.74 29.61 -6.22
CA LEU A 298 11.63 28.71 -5.89
C LEU A 298 11.98 27.67 -4.82
N THR A 299 13.27 27.41 -4.58
CA THR A 299 13.77 26.42 -3.62
C THR A 299 14.60 27.11 -2.52
N PRO A 300 13.98 27.62 -1.45
CA PRO A 300 14.67 28.40 -0.42
C PRO A 300 15.70 27.60 0.39
N TYR A 301 15.60 26.26 0.40
CA TYR A 301 16.56 25.37 1.03
C TYR A 301 17.67 24.90 0.07
N ALA A 302 17.81 25.51 -1.11
CA ALA A 302 18.85 25.15 -2.07
C ALA A 302 20.28 25.31 -1.51
N GLU A 303 20.50 26.32 -0.66
CA GLU A 303 21.80 26.58 -0.01
C GLU A 303 22.20 25.43 0.94
N ASP A 304 21.23 24.84 1.65
CA ASP A 304 21.46 23.71 2.55
C ASP A 304 22.01 22.47 1.82
N LEU A 305 21.82 22.38 0.50
CA LEU A 305 22.30 21.27 -0.33
C LEU A 305 23.73 21.49 -0.83
N GLU A 306 24.24 22.72 -0.79
CA GLU A 306 25.55 23.05 -1.36
C GLU A 306 26.71 22.39 -0.58
N GLU A 307 26.52 22.08 0.69
CA GLU A 307 27.52 21.38 1.53
C GLU A 307 27.94 20.03 0.93
N ASN A 308 26.97 19.26 0.43
CA ASN A 308 27.20 17.92 -0.12
C ASN A 308 27.36 17.90 -1.65
N TRP A 309 26.75 18.86 -2.34
CA TRP A 309 26.59 18.81 -3.80
C TRP A 309 27.24 19.97 -4.55
N GLY A 310 27.87 20.90 -3.83
CA GLY A 310 28.41 22.14 -4.40
C GLY A 310 27.29 23.11 -4.85
N PRO A 311 27.61 24.20 -5.55
CA PRO A 311 26.59 25.14 -6.01
C PRO A 311 25.73 24.53 -7.14
N PRO A 312 24.44 24.93 -7.26
CA PRO A 312 23.59 24.54 -8.39
C PRO A 312 24.19 25.02 -9.72
N PRO A 313 24.01 24.27 -10.83
CA PRO A 313 23.10 23.13 -10.99
C PRO A 313 23.65 21.78 -10.49
N GLY A 314 24.86 21.75 -9.90
CA GLY A 314 25.53 20.53 -9.48
C GLY A 314 26.03 19.68 -10.65
N GLN A 315 26.20 18.37 -10.43
CA GLN A 315 26.70 17.42 -11.45
C GLN A 315 25.65 16.39 -11.89
N LEU A 316 24.52 16.28 -11.18
CA LEU A 316 23.46 15.31 -11.44
C LEU A 316 22.23 16.01 -12.00
N ASN A 317 21.61 15.42 -13.02
CA ASN A 317 20.45 15.97 -13.74
C ASN A 317 20.67 17.42 -14.20
N THR A 318 21.74 17.63 -14.97
CA THR A 318 22.15 18.95 -15.44
C THR A 318 22.67 18.86 -16.88
N ASP A 319 22.46 19.91 -17.65
CA ASP A 319 23.12 20.14 -18.96
C ASP A 319 24.42 20.97 -18.82
N GLY A 320 24.84 21.24 -17.58
CA GLY A 320 25.95 22.10 -17.21
C GLY A 320 25.55 23.54 -16.89
N GLN A 321 24.35 23.98 -17.27
CA GLN A 321 23.83 25.34 -17.02
C GLN A 321 22.52 25.32 -16.22
N ASN A 322 21.69 24.31 -16.43
CA ASN A 322 20.33 24.20 -15.90
C ASN A 322 20.12 22.87 -15.19
N LEU A 323 19.11 22.82 -14.32
CA LEU A 323 18.61 21.59 -13.71
C LEU A 323 17.55 20.96 -14.60
N LEU A 324 17.72 19.68 -14.93
CA LEU A 324 16.87 18.96 -15.85
C LEU A 324 15.79 18.16 -15.08
N VAL A 325 14.54 18.42 -15.43
CA VAL A 325 13.39 17.63 -14.97
C VAL A 325 13.01 16.65 -16.07
N TYR A 326 13.20 15.36 -15.78
CA TYR A 326 12.90 14.30 -16.72
C TYR A 326 11.44 13.85 -16.65
N GLY A 327 10.84 13.60 -17.81
CA GLY A 327 9.46 13.15 -17.92
C GLY A 327 8.80 13.56 -19.23
N VAL A 328 7.49 13.39 -19.32
CA VAL A 328 6.67 13.79 -20.46
C VAL A 328 5.35 14.38 -19.97
N ARG A 329 4.76 15.30 -20.73
CA ARG A 329 3.49 15.94 -20.38
C ARG A 329 2.42 15.64 -21.42
N PHE A 330 1.28 15.15 -20.97
CA PHE A 330 0.06 14.91 -21.73
C PHE A 330 -1.06 15.78 -21.19
N GLY A 331 -1.31 16.94 -21.82
CA GLY A 331 -2.30 17.91 -21.35
C GLY A 331 -1.99 18.41 -19.93
N ASN A 332 -2.87 18.09 -18.98
CA ASN A 332 -2.73 18.41 -17.56
C ASN A 332 -2.08 17.28 -16.73
N VAL A 333 -1.70 16.16 -17.35
CA VAL A 333 -1.00 15.07 -16.66
C VAL A 333 0.48 15.09 -17.04
N PHE A 334 1.34 15.11 -16.03
CA PHE A 334 2.79 15.02 -16.18
C PHE A 334 3.27 13.67 -15.66
N ILE A 335 4.07 12.95 -16.44
CA ILE A 335 4.70 11.70 -16.02
C ILE A 335 6.19 11.98 -15.87
N GLY A 336 6.63 12.15 -14.63
CA GLY A 336 8.00 12.50 -14.29
C GLY A 336 8.80 11.30 -13.81
N VAL A 337 10.08 11.28 -14.15
CA VAL A 337 11.02 10.29 -13.63
C VAL A 337 11.77 10.92 -12.45
N GLN A 338 11.54 10.36 -11.26
CA GLN A 338 12.20 10.79 -10.05
C GLN A 338 13.72 10.60 -10.19
N PRO A 339 14.53 11.63 -9.92
CA PRO A 339 15.98 11.49 -9.94
C PRO A 339 16.46 10.45 -8.92
N SER A 340 17.60 9.82 -9.20
CA SER A 340 18.25 8.92 -8.24
C SER A 340 18.63 9.68 -6.96
N PHE A 341 18.90 8.96 -5.88
CA PHE A 341 19.41 9.56 -4.65
C PHE A 341 20.78 10.23 -4.79
N GLY A 342 21.57 9.86 -5.81
CA GLY A 342 22.99 10.23 -5.91
C GLY A 342 23.92 9.44 -4.97
N TYR A 343 23.38 8.53 -4.17
CA TYR A 343 24.12 7.57 -3.34
C TYR A 343 23.87 6.15 -3.86
N GLU A 344 24.92 5.34 -3.97
CA GLU A 344 24.81 3.92 -4.35
C GLU A 344 24.43 3.05 -3.13
N GLY A 345 23.46 2.15 -3.29
CA GLY A 345 23.08 1.15 -2.28
C GLY A 345 21.62 1.22 -1.83
N ASP A 346 21.33 0.57 -0.70
CA ASP A 346 19.98 0.41 -0.12
C ASP A 346 19.39 1.75 0.40
N PRO A 347 18.23 2.22 -0.13
CA PRO A 347 17.54 3.43 0.30
C PRO A 347 17.24 3.49 1.80
N MET A 348 17.02 2.34 2.45
CA MET A 348 16.75 2.29 3.89
C MET A 348 17.93 2.81 4.73
N ARG A 349 19.15 2.78 4.19
CA ARG A 349 20.34 3.35 4.87
C ARG A 349 20.23 4.87 5.02
N LEU A 350 19.49 5.54 4.15
CA LEU A 350 19.32 7.00 4.20
C LEU A 350 18.47 7.45 5.38
N LEU A 351 17.62 6.57 5.93
CA LEU A 351 16.87 6.85 7.17
C LEU A 351 17.80 7.15 8.36
N TYR A 352 19.03 6.64 8.32
CA TYR A 352 20.02 6.80 9.39
C TYR A 352 21.22 7.65 8.97
N ALA A 353 21.25 8.13 7.73
CA ALA A 353 22.37 8.91 7.20
C ALA A 353 22.26 10.37 7.69
N LYS A 354 23.13 10.73 8.65
CA LYS A 354 23.14 12.06 9.27
C LYS A 354 23.60 13.19 8.34
N SER A 355 24.45 12.87 7.38
CA SER A 355 25.05 13.83 6.44
C SER A 355 24.50 13.72 5.03
N ALA A 356 23.51 12.86 4.77
CA ALA A 356 22.94 12.78 3.43
C ALA A 356 21.97 13.94 3.19
N SER A 357 21.88 14.38 1.94
CA SER A 357 20.87 15.34 1.49
C SER A 357 20.49 15.00 0.04
N PRO A 358 19.27 15.37 -0.41
CA PRO A 358 18.94 15.27 -1.83
C PRO A 358 19.89 16.15 -2.64
N HIS A 359 20.30 15.68 -3.83
CA HIS A 359 21.03 16.52 -4.77
C HIS A 359 20.09 17.57 -5.41
N HIS A 360 20.65 18.63 -5.99
CA HIS A 360 19.86 19.73 -6.55
C HIS A 360 18.82 19.28 -7.59
N GLY A 361 19.16 18.35 -8.48
CA GLY A 361 18.21 17.80 -9.45
C GLY A 361 16.98 17.14 -8.81
N PHE A 362 17.15 16.47 -7.66
CA PHE A 362 16.03 15.89 -6.91
C PHE A 362 15.13 16.98 -6.32
N ALA A 363 15.71 18.03 -5.74
CA ALA A 363 14.96 19.17 -5.23
C ALA A 363 14.26 19.97 -6.35
N ALA A 364 14.92 20.14 -7.50
CA ALA A 364 14.36 20.81 -8.67
C ALA A 364 13.15 20.06 -9.25
N TYR A 365 13.18 18.72 -9.24
CA TYR A 365 12.04 17.90 -9.66
C TYR A 365 10.77 18.21 -8.84
N TYR A 366 10.88 18.20 -7.51
CA TYR A 366 9.73 18.51 -6.63
C TYR A 366 9.34 19.99 -6.64
N THR A 367 10.32 20.88 -6.81
CA THR A 367 10.06 22.32 -7.00
C THR A 367 9.27 22.55 -8.29
N TYR A 368 9.60 21.86 -9.37
CA TYR A 368 8.84 21.91 -10.60
C TYR A 368 7.41 21.42 -10.39
N ILE A 369 7.19 20.28 -9.74
CA ILE A 369 5.84 19.74 -9.47
C ILE A 369 4.97 20.77 -8.72
N GLU A 370 5.50 21.34 -7.64
CA GLU A 370 4.73 22.19 -6.73
C GLU A 370 4.57 23.63 -7.26
N LYS A 371 5.63 24.23 -7.83
CA LYS A 371 5.67 25.68 -8.12
C LYS A 371 5.59 26.05 -9.60
N VAL A 372 6.01 25.16 -10.51
CA VAL A 372 6.04 25.45 -11.96
C VAL A 372 4.87 24.76 -12.66
N LEU A 373 4.72 23.45 -12.47
CA LEU A 373 3.57 22.70 -12.92
C LEU A 373 2.32 23.11 -12.13
N GLU A 374 2.50 23.43 -10.84
CA GLU A 374 1.42 23.69 -9.88
C GLU A 374 0.44 22.51 -9.81
N ALA A 375 0.98 21.30 -9.62
CA ALA A 375 0.18 20.10 -9.53
C ALA A 375 -0.87 20.22 -8.42
N ASP A 376 -2.09 19.76 -8.70
CA ASP A 376 -3.15 19.66 -7.70
C ASP A 376 -2.96 18.38 -6.84
N ALA A 377 -2.29 17.37 -7.39
CA ALA A 377 -1.87 16.16 -6.69
C ALA A 377 -0.66 15.53 -7.37
N VAL A 378 0.12 14.78 -6.59
CA VAL A 378 1.15 13.87 -7.11
C VAL A 378 0.79 12.43 -6.77
N LEU A 379 0.94 11.54 -7.75
CA LEU A 379 0.72 10.11 -7.64
C LEU A 379 2.04 9.39 -7.86
N HIS A 380 2.57 8.75 -6.84
CA HIS A 380 3.76 7.92 -6.98
C HIS A 380 3.37 6.47 -7.19
N PHE A 381 4.06 5.82 -8.14
CA PHE A 381 3.85 4.41 -8.46
C PHE A 381 5.01 3.56 -7.96
N GLY A 382 4.68 2.57 -7.13
CA GLY A 382 5.61 1.54 -6.68
C GLY A 382 6.09 1.71 -5.25
N THR A 383 6.81 0.69 -4.77
CA THR A 383 7.47 0.70 -3.45
C THR A 383 8.85 1.34 -3.55
N HIS A 384 9.41 1.73 -2.40
CA HIS A 384 10.76 2.33 -2.28
C HIS A 384 10.96 3.70 -2.92
N GLY A 385 9.91 4.53 -2.96
CA GLY A 385 10.05 5.90 -3.46
C GLY A 385 11.04 6.72 -2.65
N SER A 386 11.93 7.45 -3.31
CA SER A 386 13.07 8.05 -2.63
C SER A 386 12.73 9.08 -1.57
N LEU A 387 11.60 9.77 -1.77
CA LEU A 387 11.13 10.89 -0.97
C LEU A 387 10.96 10.54 0.52
N GLU A 388 10.37 9.38 0.82
CA GLU A 388 10.07 9.01 2.22
C GLU A 388 11.32 8.64 3.02
N PHE A 389 12.37 8.17 2.36
CA PHE A 389 13.64 7.78 2.98
C PHE A 389 14.65 8.93 3.09
N MET A 390 14.33 10.11 2.53
CA MET A 390 15.22 11.28 2.64
C MET A 390 15.44 11.68 4.10
N PRO A 391 16.64 12.17 4.49
CA PRO A 391 16.98 12.45 5.88
C PRO A 391 16.02 13.41 6.60
N GLY A 392 15.78 13.11 7.87
CA GLY A 392 14.80 13.80 8.72
C GLY A 392 14.27 12.91 9.85
N LYS A 393 13.45 13.47 10.74
CA LYS A 393 12.84 12.78 11.89
C LYS A 393 12.06 11.53 11.46
N GLN A 394 11.91 10.51 12.29
CA GLN A 394 11.18 9.28 11.91
C GLN A 394 9.68 9.51 11.76
N VAL A 395 9.06 10.26 12.68
CA VAL A 395 7.63 10.59 12.67
C VAL A 395 7.45 12.01 13.22
N GLY A 396 6.49 12.76 12.68
CA GLY A 396 6.26 14.15 13.05
C GLY A 396 7.35 15.06 12.49
N MET A 397 7.37 15.20 11.16
CA MET A 397 8.39 15.98 10.45
C MET A 397 8.38 17.44 10.91
N SER A 398 9.57 18.03 10.98
CA SER A 398 9.78 19.47 11.14
C SER A 398 10.12 20.13 9.81
N GLY A 399 10.09 21.46 9.76
CA GLY A 399 10.49 22.22 8.57
C GLY A 399 11.96 22.07 8.16
N GLY A 400 12.78 21.37 8.96
CA GLY A 400 14.14 20.97 8.61
C GLY A 400 14.24 19.61 7.91
N CYS A 401 13.17 18.81 7.89
CA CYS A 401 13.19 17.47 7.32
C CYS A 401 13.02 17.55 5.79
N TYR A 402 13.88 16.86 5.04
CA TYR A 402 13.82 16.90 3.57
C TYR A 402 12.49 16.39 3.00
N PRO A 403 11.89 15.27 3.48
CA PRO A 403 10.59 14.84 2.99
C PRO A 403 9.51 15.94 3.02
N ASP A 404 9.46 16.73 4.10
CA ASP A 404 8.54 17.86 4.28
C ASP A 404 8.84 19.01 3.30
N ARG A 405 10.12 19.40 3.18
CA ARG A 405 10.59 20.47 2.29
C ARG A 405 10.41 20.17 0.80
N LEU A 406 10.52 18.88 0.44
CA LEU A 406 10.42 18.41 -0.94
C LEU A 406 8.96 18.35 -1.38
N ILE A 407 8.10 17.63 -0.65
CA ILE A 407 6.68 17.45 -1.05
C ILE A 407 5.83 18.71 -0.81
N GLN A 408 6.22 19.54 0.16
CA GLN A 408 5.55 20.78 0.55
C GLN A 408 4.04 20.61 0.77
N SER A 409 3.21 21.31 -0.01
CA SER A 409 1.77 21.38 0.19
C SER A 409 0.98 20.45 -0.74
N THR A 410 1.64 19.85 -1.73
CA THR A 410 0.97 18.98 -2.72
C THR A 410 0.41 17.72 -2.05
N PRO A 411 -0.88 17.39 -2.25
CA PRO A 411 -1.48 16.12 -1.88
C PRO A 411 -0.71 14.95 -2.51
N ASN A 412 -0.23 14.05 -1.66
CA ASN A 412 0.62 12.95 -2.07
C ASN A 412 -0.18 11.64 -2.07
N LEU A 413 -0.45 11.09 -3.24
CA LEU A 413 -1.10 9.79 -3.44
C LEU A 413 -0.02 8.75 -3.77
N TYR A 414 -0.12 7.57 -3.19
CA TYR A 414 0.87 6.50 -3.39
C TYR A 414 0.17 5.18 -3.67
N TYR A 415 0.50 4.52 -4.77
CA TYR A 415 0.16 3.10 -4.95
C TYR A 415 1.20 2.24 -4.24
N TYR A 416 0.76 1.51 -3.21
CA TYR A 416 1.62 0.64 -2.38
C TYR A 416 1.14 -0.81 -2.43
N ALA A 417 2.06 -1.77 -2.37
CA ALA A 417 1.68 -3.19 -2.32
C ALA A 417 0.95 -3.52 -1.01
N ALA A 418 -0.17 -4.23 -1.09
CA ALA A 418 -0.97 -4.60 0.08
C ALA A 418 -0.19 -5.42 1.13
N ASN A 419 0.83 -6.18 0.69
CA ASN A 419 1.68 -7.00 1.56
C ASN A 419 2.86 -6.24 2.20
N ASN A 420 3.03 -4.94 1.93
CA ASN A 420 4.10 -4.12 2.51
C ASN A 420 3.55 -2.94 3.35
N PRO A 421 2.79 -3.22 4.43
CA PRO A 421 2.24 -2.16 5.28
C PRO A 421 3.30 -1.39 6.06
N SER A 422 4.46 -2.00 6.35
CA SER A 422 5.54 -1.39 7.11
C SER A 422 6.13 -0.16 6.40
N GLU A 423 6.47 -0.29 5.12
CA GLU A 423 7.02 0.85 4.38
C GLU A 423 5.93 1.84 3.94
N ALA A 424 4.72 1.35 3.64
CA ALA A 424 3.56 2.22 3.41
C ALA A 424 3.33 3.16 4.61
N THR A 425 3.56 2.68 5.84
CA THR A 425 3.48 3.49 7.05
C THR A 425 4.60 4.54 7.12
N ILE A 426 5.80 4.25 6.61
CA ILE A 426 6.89 5.23 6.50
C ILE A 426 6.48 6.35 5.53
N ALA A 427 5.91 6.00 4.36
CA ALA A 427 5.37 6.96 3.40
C ALA A 427 4.31 7.87 4.04
N LYS A 428 3.32 7.28 4.72
CA LYS A 428 2.28 8.03 5.45
C LYS A 428 2.86 9.05 6.42
N ARG A 429 3.86 8.65 7.21
CA ARG A 429 4.40 9.42 8.33
C ARG A 429 5.47 10.44 7.94
N ARG A 430 6.19 10.21 6.84
CA ARG A 430 7.31 11.06 6.40
C ARG A 430 7.01 11.90 5.16
N SER A 431 6.23 11.39 4.21
CA SER A 431 5.92 12.09 2.94
C SER A 431 4.45 12.46 2.80
N TYR A 432 3.65 12.32 3.87
CA TYR A 432 2.22 12.66 3.90
C TYR A 432 1.39 11.88 2.87
N ALA A 433 1.83 10.66 2.56
CA ALA A 433 1.22 9.84 1.52
C ALA A 433 -0.16 9.30 1.94
N ASN A 434 -1.14 9.39 1.04
CA ASN A 434 -2.34 8.57 1.06
C ASN A 434 -2.07 7.28 0.29
N THR A 435 -1.87 6.17 1.00
CA THR A 435 -1.44 4.90 0.41
C THR A 435 -2.64 4.07 -0.04
N ILE A 436 -2.84 4.00 -1.35
CA ILE A 436 -3.84 3.17 -2.00
C ILE A 436 -3.21 1.81 -2.29
N SER A 437 -3.78 0.75 -1.73
CA SER A 437 -3.23 -0.60 -1.88
C SER A 437 -3.51 -1.19 -3.26
N TYR A 438 -2.50 -1.84 -3.86
CA TYR A 438 -2.68 -2.76 -4.99
C TYR A 438 -2.32 -4.19 -4.58
N LEU A 439 -2.90 -5.16 -5.29
CA LEU A 439 -2.65 -6.58 -5.04
C LEU A 439 -1.29 -6.97 -5.63
N THR A 440 -0.49 -7.77 -4.93
CA THR A 440 0.68 -8.39 -5.57
C THR A 440 0.22 -9.45 -6.57
N PRO A 441 1.04 -9.79 -7.57
CA PRO A 441 0.78 -10.93 -8.43
C PRO A 441 0.42 -12.15 -7.59
N PRO A 442 -0.50 -12.97 -8.10
CA PRO A 442 -0.83 -14.23 -7.48
C PRO A 442 0.44 -15.06 -7.29
N ALA A 443 0.51 -15.73 -6.14
CA ALA A 443 1.58 -16.66 -5.92
C ALA A 443 1.29 -17.94 -6.69
N GLU A 444 2.17 -18.32 -7.61
CA GLU A 444 2.15 -19.63 -8.24
C GLU A 444 3.14 -20.55 -7.54
N ASN A 445 2.95 -21.85 -7.73
CA ASN A 445 3.95 -22.84 -7.33
C ASN A 445 5.16 -22.69 -8.24
N ALA A 446 6.36 -22.65 -7.66
CA ALA A 446 7.60 -22.53 -8.42
C ALA A 446 7.78 -23.66 -9.45
N GLY A 447 7.16 -24.81 -9.20
CA GLY A 447 7.21 -25.97 -10.08
C GLY A 447 8.60 -26.62 -10.09
N LEU A 448 8.76 -27.63 -10.94
CA LEU A 448 10.04 -28.29 -11.19
C LEU A 448 10.52 -28.00 -12.61
N TYR A 449 11.82 -27.79 -12.77
CA TYR A 449 12.44 -27.54 -14.07
C TYR A 449 13.74 -28.32 -14.25
N LYS A 450 14.04 -28.67 -15.50
CA LYS A 450 15.29 -29.34 -15.91
C LYS A 450 15.57 -30.58 -15.02
N GLY A 451 16.75 -30.66 -14.42
CA GLY A 451 17.16 -31.81 -13.60
C GLY A 451 16.24 -32.07 -12.41
N LEU A 452 15.63 -31.05 -11.80
CA LEU A 452 14.69 -31.25 -10.68
C LEU A 452 13.43 -32.00 -11.12
N LYS A 453 12.95 -31.76 -12.35
CA LYS A 453 11.82 -32.50 -12.92
C LYS A 453 12.19 -33.96 -13.17
N GLU A 454 13.40 -34.22 -13.68
CA GLU A 454 13.92 -35.57 -13.90
C GLU A 454 14.02 -36.35 -12.59
N VAL A 455 14.50 -35.74 -11.50
CA VAL A 455 14.51 -36.39 -10.18
C VAL A 455 13.07 -36.73 -9.72
N GLY A 456 12.09 -35.85 -9.94
CA GLY A 456 10.68 -36.12 -9.63
C GLY A 456 10.10 -37.31 -10.41
N GLU A 457 10.44 -37.44 -11.70
CA GLU A 457 10.03 -38.57 -12.54
C GLU A 457 10.68 -39.90 -12.08
N LEU A 458 11.95 -39.85 -11.67
CA LEU A 458 12.65 -41.02 -11.10
C LEU A 458 12.03 -41.47 -9.77
N ILE A 459 11.66 -40.52 -8.90
CA ILE A 459 10.95 -40.83 -7.64
C ILE A 459 9.58 -41.43 -7.93
N SER A 460 8.83 -40.89 -8.89
CA SER A 460 7.53 -41.45 -9.28
C SER A 460 7.67 -42.90 -9.79
N SER A 461 8.73 -43.17 -10.55
CA SER A 461 9.06 -44.51 -11.05
C SER A 461 9.48 -45.47 -9.94
N TYR A 462 9.96 -44.97 -8.80
CA TYR A 462 10.35 -45.79 -7.65
C TYR A 462 9.18 -46.64 -7.14
N GLN A 463 7.95 -46.14 -7.12
CA GLN A 463 6.79 -46.90 -6.60
C GLN A 463 6.56 -48.21 -7.36
N GLY A 464 6.63 -48.17 -8.70
CA GLY A 464 6.44 -49.36 -9.53
C GLY A 464 7.66 -50.29 -9.56
N LEU A 465 8.83 -49.78 -9.23
CA LEU A 465 10.11 -50.51 -9.28
C LEU A 465 10.67 -50.89 -7.91
N ARG A 466 10.01 -50.49 -6.82
CA ARG A 466 10.47 -50.59 -5.43
C ARG A 466 11.02 -51.97 -5.09
N GLU A 467 10.25 -53.02 -5.40
CA GLU A 467 10.64 -54.40 -5.07
C GLU A 467 11.55 -55.06 -6.12
N SER A 468 11.41 -54.69 -7.40
CA SER A 468 12.09 -55.41 -8.50
C SER A 468 13.43 -54.79 -8.90
N ARG A 469 13.54 -53.45 -8.88
CA ARG A 469 14.72 -52.69 -9.32
C ARG A 469 15.05 -51.51 -8.37
N GLY A 470 14.60 -51.55 -7.12
CA GLY A 470 14.70 -50.46 -6.15
C GLY A 470 16.11 -49.87 -6.00
N ALA A 471 17.15 -50.70 -5.91
CA ALA A 471 18.54 -50.21 -5.80
C ALA A 471 19.00 -49.39 -7.01
N SER A 472 18.72 -49.86 -8.23
CA SER A 472 19.17 -49.20 -9.46
C SER A 472 18.50 -47.83 -9.65
N ILE A 473 17.21 -47.73 -9.34
CA ILE A 473 16.49 -46.46 -9.42
C ILE A 473 16.91 -45.50 -8.30
N VAL A 474 17.19 -45.99 -7.09
CA VAL A 474 17.70 -45.15 -5.98
C VAL A 474 19.08 -44.59 -6.30
N ASN A 475 19.99 -45.40 -6.87
CA ASN A 475 21.30 -44.91 -7.34
C ASN A 475 21.12 -43.79 -8.39
N SER A 476 20.14 -43.93 -9.29
CA SER A 476 19.83 -42.91 -10.31
C SER A 476 19.25 -41.63 -9.68
N ILE A 477 18.39 -41.76 -8.67
CA ILE A 477 17.84 -40.64 -7.89
C ILE A 477 18.98 -39.90 -7.18
N VAL A 478 19.89 -40.61 -6.50
CA VAL A 478 21.02 -40.02 -5.76
C VAL A 478 21.96 -39.28 -6.70
N ALA A 479 22.34 -39.88 -7.84
CA ALA A 479 23.21 -39.25 -8.82
C ALA A 479 22.58 -37.97 -9.38
N THR A 480 21.33 -38.03 -9.81
CA THR A 480 20.62 -36.87 -10.38
C THR A 480 20.39 -35.78 -9.31
N ALA A 481 20.07 -36.15 -8.07
CA ALA A 481 19.93 -35.21 -6.95
C ALA A 481 21.24 -34.47 -6.66
N ARG A 482 22.40 -35.16 -6.70
CA ARG A 482 23.73 -34.54 -6.57
C ARG A 482 24.03 -33.55 -7.69
N THR A 483 23.67 -33.86 -8.95
CA THR A 483 23.82 -32.88 -10.05
C THR A 483 22.98 -31.62 -9.86
N CYS A 484 21.86 -31.74 -9.13
CA CYS A 484 20.99 -30.61 -8.75
C CYS A 484 21.46 -29.91 -7.46
N ASN A 485 22.59 -30.29 -6.86
CA ASN A 485 23.10 -29.83 -5.56
C ASN A 485 22.20 -30.13 -4.34
N LEU A 486 21.26 -31.08 -4.44
CA LEU A 486 20.38 -31.45 -3.32
C LEU A 486 21.13 -32.17 -2.18
N ASP A 487 22.38 -32.60 -2.41
CA ASP A 487 23.25 -33.19 -1.39
C ASP A 487 23.71 -32.20 -0.31
N LYS A 488 23.51 -30.89 -0.54
CA LYS A 488 23.73 -29.84 0.48
C LYS A 488 22.53 -29.65 1.40
N ASP A 489 21.34 -30.05 0.94
CA ASP A 489 20.08 -29.92 1.66
C ASP A 489 19.65 -31.24 2.32
N VAL A 490 20.01 -32.37 1.70
CA VAL A 490 19.66 -33.72 2.14
C VAL A 490 20.93 -34.53 2.28
N ASP A 491 21.07 -35.26 3.38
CA ASP A 491 22.17 -36.19 3.57
C ASP A 491 22.02 -37.38 2.60
N LEU A 492 22.85 -37.38 1.55
CA LEU A 492 22.84 -38.37 0.48
C LEU A 492 24.10 -39.23 0.53
N PRO A 493 23.99 -40.56 0.32
CA PRO A 493 25.17 -41.41 0.22
C PRO A 493 26.10 -40.98 -0.92
N SER A 494 27.37 -41.37 -0.85
CA SER A 494 28.35 -41.07 -1.89
C SER A 494 27.94 -41.68 -3.23
N GLU A 495 28.34 -41.06 -4.33
CA GLU A 495 27.98 -41.51 -5.68
C GLU A 495 28.48 -42.93 -6.00
N ASP A 496 29.59 -43.34 -5.39
CA ASP A 496 30.18 -44.68 -5.52
C ASP A 496 29.54 -45.75 -4.62
N PHE A 497 28.57 -45.37 -3.76
CA PHE A 497 27.93 -46.29 -2.83
C PHE A 497 26.75 -46.98 -3.51
N ASP A 498 26.80 -48.31 -3.61
CA ASP A 498 25.68 -49.07 -4.18
C ASP A 498 24.57 -49.24 -3.16
N THR A 499 23.43 -48.59 -3.39
CA THR A 499 22.26 -48.74 -2.51
C THR A 499 21.70 -50.16 -2.47
N ALA A 500 22.19 -51.10 -3.31
CA ALA A 500 21.95 -52.53 -3.17
C ALA A 500 22.29 -53.07 -1.76
N GLU A 501 23.23 -52.44 -1.06
CA GLU A 501 23.65 -52.80 0.31
C GLU A 501 22.67 -52.34 1.40
N LEU A 502 21.76 -51.41 1.08
CA LEU A 502 20.75 -50.90 2.00
C LEU A 502 19.52 -51.80 2.07
N THR A 503 18.88 -51.83 3.24
CA THR A 503 17.55 -52.40 3.41
C THR A 503 16.51 -51.59 2.64
N LEU A 504 15.35 -52.20 2.42
CA LEU A 504 14.26 -51.57 1.69
C LEU A 504 13.74 -50.32 2.41
N ASP A 505 13.67 -50.36 3.74
CA ASP A 505 13.27 -49.23 4.58
C ASP A 505 14.28 -48.07 4.52
N GLU A 506 15.58 -48.37 4.50
CA GLU A 506 16.63 -47.33 4.37
C GLU A 506 16.60 -46.64 3.01
N ARG A 507 16.32 -47.39 1.93
CA ARG A 507 16.12 -46.81 0.59
C ARG A 507 14.89 -45.91 0.54
N ASP A 508 13.79 -46.36 1.16
CA ASP A 508 12.56 -45.57 1.25
C ASP A 508 12.80 -44.26 2.01
N ILE A 509 13.61 -44.26 3.06
CA ILE A 509 14.00 -43.04 3.79
C ILE A 509 14.78 -42.09 2.89
N ILE A 510 15.74 -42.58 2.10
CA ILE A 510 16.52 -41.73 1.18
C ILE A 510 15.58 -41.10 0.14
N VAL A 511 14.74 -41.90 -0.51
CA VAL A 511 13.78 -41.43 -1.50
C VAL A 511 12.81 -40.43 -0.87
N GLY A 512 12.30 -40.72 0.33
CA GLY A 512 11.39 -39.87 1.07
C GLY A 512 12.00 -38.50 1.41
N LYS A 513 13.28 -38.44 1.81
CA LYS A 513 13.97 -37.18 2.07
C LYS A 513 14.17 -36.33 0.80
N VAL A 514 14.61 -36.94 -0.30
CA VAL A 514 14.77 -36.24 -1.58
C VAL A 514 13.41 -35.76 -2.10
N TYR A 515 12.39 -36.62 -2.00
CA TYR A 515 11.02 -36.27 -2.37
C TYR A 515 10.50 -35.09 -1.56
N SER A 516 10.65 -35.12 -0.24
CA SER A 516 10.25 -34.00 0.63
C SER A 516 10.91 -32.68 0.19
N LYS A 517 12.21 -32.69 -0.13
CA LYS A 517 12.91 -31.50 -0.59
C LYS A 517 12.45 -31.00 -1.96
N ILE A 518 12.20 -31.92 -2.89
CA ILE A 518 11.65 -31.57 -4.21
C ILE A 518 10.25 -31.00 -4.09
N MET A 519 9.41 -31.60 -3.24
CA MET A 519 8.07 -31.09 -2.96
C MET A 519 8.12 -29.70 -2.30
N GLU A 520 9.08 -29.45 -1.40
CA GLU A 520 9.30 -28.11 -0.84
C GLU A 520 9.58 -27.08 -1.93
N ILE A 521 10.45 -27.41 -2.90
CA ILE A 521 10.76 -26.52 -4.03
C ILE A 521 9.53 -26.33 -4.91
N GLU A 522 8.90 -27.43 -5.34
CA GLU A 522 7.77 -27.41 -6.26
C GLU A 522 6.60 -26.61 -5.70
N SER A 523 6.24 -26.87 -4.44
CA SER A 523 5.10 -26.22 -3.78
C SER A 523 5.44 -24.87 -3.15
N ARG A 524 6.67 -24.36 -3.34
CA ARG A 524 7.02 -23.02 -2.88
C ARG A 524 6.23 -22.00 -3.67
N LEU A 525 5.41 -21.25 -2.96
CA LEU A 525 4.59 -20.19 -3.51
C LEU A 525 5.41 -18.92 -3.66
N LEU A 526 5.53 -18.46 -4.89
CA LEU A 526 6.23 -17.23 -5.24
C LEU A 526 5.36 -16.42 -6.20
N PRO A 527 5.32 -15.08 -6.07
CA PRO A 527 4.63 -14.26 -7.06
C PRO A 527 5.33 -14.43 -8.42
N CYS A 528 4.60 -14.94 -9.41
CA CYS A 528 5.10 -15.16 -10.76
C CYS A 528 4.53 -14.09 -11.68
N GLY A 529 5.34 -13.06 -12.00
CA GLY A 529 4.95 -11.98 -12.91
C GLY A 529 4.83 -10.62 -12.22
N LEU A 530 4.04 -9.73 -12.82
CA LEU A 530 3.85 -8.35 -12.38
C LEU A 530 2.37 -7.99 -12.41
N HIS A 531 1.91 -7.25 -11.40
CA HIS A 531 0.53 -6.82 -11.29
C HIS A 531 0.31 -5.56 -12.11
N THR A 532 -0.86 -5.42 -12.74
CA THR A 532 -1.26 -4.18 -13.43
C THR A 532 -2.46 -3.59 -12.70
N VAL A 533 -2.29 -2.41 -12.10
CA VAL A 533 -3.36 -1.75 -11.33
C VAL A 533 -4.56 -1.49 -12.23
N GLY A 534 -5.76 -1.80 -11.72
CA GLY A 534 -7.02 -1.66 -12.46
C GLY A 534 -7.34 -2.84 -13.38
N VAL A 535 -6.49 -3.86 -13.43
CA VAL A 535 -6.74 -5.12 -14.17
C VAL A 535 -7.00 -6.24 -13.15
N PRO A 536 -8.23 -6.81 -13.12
CA PRO A 536 -8.52 -7.98 -12.28
C PRO A 536 -7.67 -9.18 -12.69
N PRO A 537 -7.32 -10.09 -11.75
CA PRO A 537 -6.56 -11.28 -12.10
C PRO A 537 -7.38 -12.25 -12.95
N THR A 538 -6.67 -13.10 -13.67
CA THR A 538 -7.28 -14.21 -14.41
C THR A 538 -7.82 -15.29 -13.47
N ALA A 539 -8.62 -16.21 -14.00
CA ALA A 539 -9.14 -17.33 -13.22
C ALA A 539 -8.02 -18.19 -12.58
N GLU A 540 -6.96 -18.50 -13.33
CA GLU A 540 -5.85 -19.32 -12.82
C GLU A 540 -5.09 -18.61 -11.70
N GLU A 541 -4.86 -17.31 -11.87
CA GLU A 541 -4.26 -16.44 -10.87
C GLU A 541 -5.09 -16.38 -9.56
N ALA A 542 -6.41 -16.28 -9.69
CA ALA A 542 -7.32 -16.31 -8.56
C ALA A 542 -7.36 -17.70 -7.87
N ILE A 543 -7.32 -18.78 -8.65
CA ILE A 543 -7.27 -20.16 -8.13
C ILE A 543 -6.03 -20.34 -7.25
N ALA A 544 -4.86 -19.95 -7.73
CA ALA A 544 -3.61 -20.12 -6.98
C ALA A 544 -3.65 -19.40 -5.63
N THR A 545 -4.18 -18.16 -5.61
CA THR A 545 -4.40 -17.40 -4.37
C THR A 545 -5.42 -18.09 -3.45
N LEU A 546 -6.56 -18.51 -3.98
CA LEU A 546 -7.63 -19.13 -3.20
C LEU A 546 -7.25 -20.50 -2.64
N VAL A 547 -6.41 -21.27 -3.32
CA VAL A 547 -5.85 -22.53 -2.80
C VAL A 547 -5.12 -22.29 -1.49
N ASN A 548 -4.36 -21.20 -1.39
CA ASN A 548 -3.62 -20.85 -0.19
C ASN A 548 -4.55 -20.36 0.93
N ILE A 549 -5.52 -19.52 0.59
CA ILE A 549 -6.55 -19.06 1.52
C ILE A 549 -7.34 -20.26 2.09
N ALA A 550 -7.66 -21.24 1.24
CA ALA A 550 -8.37 -22.46 1.60
C ALA A 550 -7.55 -23.40 2.48
N SER A 551 -6.22 -23.24 2.52
CA SER A 551 -5.32 -24.15 3.22
C SER A 551 -5.05 -23.77 4.68
N ILE A 552 -5.66 -22.69 5.17
CA ILE A 552 -5.40 -22.13 6.50
C ILE A 552 -6.65 -22.22 7.36
N ASP A 553 -6.49 -22.73 8.58
CA ASP A 553 -7.55 -22.71 9.61
C ASP A 553 -7.76 -21.28 10.13
N ARG A 554 -9.02 -20.89 10.35
CA ARG A 554 -9.42 -19.58 10.89
C ARG A 554 -10.31 -19.79 12.12
N PRO A 555 -9.71 -20.01 13.30
CA PRO A 555 -10.46 -20.24 14.54
C PRO A 555 -11.39 -19.08 14.90
N GLU A 556 -11.01 -17.85 14.56
CA GLU A 556 -11.80 -16.63 14.79
C GLU A 556 -13.14 -16.62 14.05
N ASP A 557 -13.21 -17.28 12.90
CA ASP A 557 -14.40 -17.38 12.04
C ASP A 557 -15.05 -18.78 12.12
N GLU A 558 -14.52 -19.68 12.95
CA GLU A 558 -14.89 -21.10 13.02
C GLU A 558 -14.83 -21.81 11.65
N ILE A 559 -13.78 -21.52 10.87
CA ILE A 559 -13.54 -22.13 9.55
C ILE A 559 -12.31 -23.03 9.63
N ASP A 560 -12.49 -24.31 9.33
CA ASP A 560 -11.38 -25.24 9.13
C ASP A 560 -10.82 -25.12 7.70
N GLY A 561 -9.50 -25.20 7.56
CA GLY A 561 -8.85 -25.28 6.26
C GLY A 561 -9.15 -26.62 5.58
N LEU A 562 -9.18 -26.60 4.25
CA LEU A 562 -9.42 -27.77 3.43
C LEU A 562 -8.44 -28.93 3.70
N PRO A 563 -7.13 -28.73 3.95
CA PRO A 563 -6.23 -29.81 4.36
C PRO A 563 -6.73 -30.56 5.60
N ARG A 564 -7.25 -29.84 6.59
CA ARG A 564 -7.73 -30.42 7.85
C ARG A 564 -9.04 -31.20 7.63
N ILE A 565 -9.95 -30.66 6.82
CA ILE A 565 -11.18 -31.34 6.42
C ILE A 565 -10.85 -32.68 5.71
N LEU A 566 -9.92 -32.64 4.76
CA LEU A 566 -9.50 -33.82 4.00
C LEU A 566 -8.78 -34.86 4.87
N ALA A 567 -7.87 -34.43 5.75
CA ALA A 567 -7.19 -35.33 6.68
C ALA A 567 -8.17 -36.05 7.63
N ARG A 568 -9.14 -35.31 8.19
CA ARG A 568 -10.18 -35.90 9.06
C ARG A 568 -11.05 -36.92 8.31
N SER A 569 -11.33 -36.68 7.03
CA SER A 569 -12.12 -37.61 6.21
C SER A 569 -11.46 -39.00 6.09
N VAL A 570 -10.13 -39.06 6.12
CA VAL A 570 -9.36 -40.31 6.13
C VAL A 570 -8.98 -40.79 7.54
N GLY A 571 -9.51 -40.16 8.59
CA GLY A 571 -9.27 -40.52 9.99
C GLY A 571 -7.88 -40.15 10.50
N ARG A 572 -7.25 -39.12 9.93
CA ARG A 572 -5.92 -38.63 10.30
C ARG A 572 -5.99 -37.18 10.78
N ASP A 573 -4.97 -36.75 11.49
CA ASP A 573 -4.73 -35.33 11.79
C ASP A 573 -3.69 -34.75 10.80
N ILE A 574 -3.92 -33.52 10.36
CA ILE A 574 -3.06 -32.88 9.36
C ILE A 574 -1.66 -32.56 9.89
N GLU A 575 -1.52 -32.25 11.18
CA GLU A 575 -0.19 -31.98 11.77
C GLU A 575 0.65 -33.24 11.86
N ASP A 576 0.03 -34.38 12.19
CA ASP A 576 0.72 -35.68 12.22
C ASP A 576 1.20 -36.09 10.82
N ILE A 577 0.38 -35.86 9.79
CA ILE A 577 0.77 -36.09 8.39
C ILE A 577 1.99 -35.22 8.05
N TYR A 578 1.97 -33.92 8.34
CA TYR A 578 3.09 -33.02 8.05
C TYR A 578 4.37 -33.39 8.82
N ARG A 579 4.27 -33.74 10.10
CA ARG A 579 5.44 -34.16 10.90
C ARG A 579 6.06 -35.45 10.38
N SER A 580 5.24 -36.44 10.03
CA SER A 580 5.69 -37.73 9.53
C SER A 580 6.26 -37.62 8.11
N ALA A 581 5.63 -36.84 7.24
CA ALA A 581 6.13 -36.49 5.91
C ALA A 581 7.53 -35.84 5.99
N ASN A 582 7.71 -34.85 6.88
CA ASN A 582 8.99 -34.19 7.12
C ASN A 582 10.06 -35.14 7.69
N ALA A 583 9.65 -36.21 8.39
CA ALA A 583 10.56 -37.27 8.86
C ALA A 583 10.97 -38.25 7.74
N GLY A 584 10.46 -38.07 6.51
CA GLY A 584 10.79 -38.91 5.36
C GLY A 584 9.87 -40.11 5.17
N ASN A 585 8.72 -40.18 5.88
CA ASN A 585 7.75 -41.25 5.67
C ASN A 585 7.10 -41.11 4.27
N LEU A 586 7.29 -42.12 3.42
CA LEU A 586 6.83 -42.07 2.03
C LEU A 586 5.28 -42.05 1.91
N ASP A 587 4.57 -42.83 2.72
CA ASP A 587 3.11 -42.90 2.66
C ASP A 587 2.44 -41.57 3.06
N ASP A 588 2.96 -40.93 4.12
CA ASP A 588 2.45 -39.63 4.56
C ASP A 588 2.88 -38.49 3.62
N ASN A 589 4.03 -38.61 2.96
CA ASN A 589 4.43 -37.72 1.87
C ASN A 589 3.44 -37.79 0.69
N LEU A 590 3.05 -39.00 0.28
CA LEU A 590 2.08 -39.20 -0.80
C LEU A 590 0.67 -38.75 -0.42
N LEU A 591 0.26 -39.00 0.83
CA LEU A 591 -1.03 -38.53 1.34
C LEU A 591 -1.08 -37.00 1.38
N SER A 592 -0.01 -36.34 1.84
CA SER A 592 0.11 -34.88 1.82
C SER A 592 -0.02 -34.31 0.40
N GLU A 593 0.59 -34.96 -0.59
CA GLU A 593 0.49 -34.54 -1.98
C GLU A 593 -0.93 -34.75 -2.56
N ASN A 594 -1.56 -35.88 -2.28
CA ASN A 594 -2.94 -36.11 -2.70
C ASN A 594 -3.91 -35.08 -2.09
N ILE A 595 -3.69 -34.68 -0.83
CA ILE A 595 -4.46 -33.60 -0.18
C ILE A 595 -4.28 -32.29 -0.96
N LYS A 596 -3.06 -31.91 -1.34
CA LYS A 596 -2.80 -30.67 -2.12
C LYS A 596 -3.50 -30.68 -3.48
N GLU A 597 -3.41 -31.78 -4.21
CA GLU A 597 -4.07 -31.93 -5.52
C GLU A 597 -5.60 -31.86 -5.41
N ALA A 598 -6.16 -32.47 -4.35
CA ALA A 598 -7.59 -32.38 -4.08
C ALA A 598 -8.04 -30.94 -3.76
N ILE A 599 -7.25 -30.18 -3.01
CA ILE A 599 -7.52 -28.77 -2.73
C ILE A 599 -7.54 -27.97 -4.03
N ARG A 600 -6.52 -28.11 -4.88
CA ARG A 600 -6.45 -27.43 -6.18
C ARG A 600 -7.67 -27.74 -7.05
N ALA A 601 -8.05 -29.02 -7.15
CA ALA A 601 -9.20 -29.45 -7.94
C ALA A 601 -10.52 -28.87 -7.40
N ALA A 602 -10.72 -28.86 -6.09
CA ALA A 602 -11.93 -28.33 -5.47
C ALA A 602 -12.05 -26.80 -5.61
N VAL A 603 -10.94 -26.07 -5.41
CA VAL A 603 -10.91 -24.61 -5.58
C VAL A 603 -11.11 -24.22 -7.04
N ARG A 604 -10.46 -24.92 -7.99
CA ARG A 604 -10.69 -24.73 -9.43
C ARG A 604 -12.16 -24.93 -9.81
N ALA A 605 -12.76 -26.04 -9.36
CA ALA A 605 -14.17 -26.30 -9.58
C ALA A 605 -15.08 -25.21 -8.98
N SER A 606 -14.64 -24.52 -7.92
CA SER A 606 -15.36 -23.38 -7.37
C SER A 606 -15.24 -22.14 -8.28
N VAL A 607 -14.02 -21.79 -8.69
CA VAL A 607 -13.74 -20.59 -9.51
C VAL A 607 -14.32 -20.69 -10.91
N GLU A 608 -14.29 -21.86 -11.55
CA GLU A 608 -14.86 -22.06 -12.89
C GLU A 608 -16.37 -21.71 -12.96
N ARG A 609 -17.10 -21.81 -11.85
CA ARG A 609 -18.51 -21.37 -11.75
C ARG A 609 -18.67 -19.85 -11.84
N SER A 610 -17.58 -19.12 -11.62
CA SER A 610 -17.48 -17.67 -11.50
C SER A 610 -16.71 -17.08 -12.68
N THR A 611 -16.55 -17.77 -13.82
CA THR A 611 -15.75 -17.26 -14.94
C THR A 611 -16.60 -16.85 -16.13
N ASP A 612 -16.24 -15.73 -16.76
CA ASP A 612 -16.84 -15.28 -18.02
C ASP A 612 -16.19 -15.96 -19.25
N ALA A 613 -16.72 -15.66 -20.44
CA ALA A 613 -16.22 -16.23 -21.70
C ALA A 613 -14.77 -15.82 -22.04
N ALA A 614 -14.20 -14.83 -21.34
CA ALA A 614 -12.82 -14.36 -21.50
C ALA A 614 -11.87 -14.97 -20.44
N GLY A 615 -12.34 -15.90 -19.59
CA GLY A 615 -11.54 -16.54 -18.55
C GLY A 615 -11.26 -15.65 -17.34
N ARG A 616 -12.07 -14.60 -17.14
CA ARG A 616 -11.95 -13.67 -16.01
C ARG A 616 -13.05 -13.91 -14.99
N VAL A 617 -12.75 -13.60 -13.74
CA VAL A 617 -13.67 -13.80 -12.61
C VAL A 617 -14.83 -12.79 -12.69
N THR A 618 -16.06 -13.27 -12.51
CA THR A 618 -17.32 -12.53 -12.45
C THR A 618 -18.22 -13.10 -11.34
N GLU A 619 -19.26 -12.38 -10.94
CA GLU A 619 -20.10 -12.77 -9.81
C GLU A 619 -20.99 -14.00 -10.14
N VAL A 620 -20.97 -15.02 -9.27
CA VAL A 620 -21.80 -16.23 -9.42
C VAL A 620 -23.27 -15.91 -9.19
N ASN A 621 -24.14 -16.32 -10.13
CA ASN A 621 -25.58 -16.25 -9.93
C ASN A 621 -26.05 -17.34 -8.93
N PRO A 622 -26.57 -16.98 -7.74
CA PRO A 622 -26.98 -17.94 -6.70
C PRO A 622 -28.04 -18.95 -7.16
N MET A 623 -28.88 -18.54 -8.11
CA MET A 623 -29.97 -19.36 -8.64
C MET A 623 -29.45 -20.48 -9.58
N MET A 624 -28.34 -20.25 -10.29
CA MET A 624 -27.71 -21.28 -11.14
C MET A 624 -26.86 -22.26 -10.32
N ALA A 625 -26.20 -21.78 -9.25
CA ALA A 625 -25.41 -22.61 -8.34
C ALA A 625 -26.28 -23.65 -7.60
N SER A 626 -27.46 -23.22 -7.14
CA SER A 626 -28.43 -24.10 -6.48
C SER A 626 -29.08 -25.12 -7.43
N LEU A 627 -29.38 -24.74 -8.68
CA LEU A 627 -29.96 -25.65 -9.67
C LEU A 627 -29.00 -26.78 -10.07
N GLY A 628 -27.70 -26.46 -10.22
CA GLY A 628 -26.65 -27.43 -10.59
C GLY A 628 -26.37 -28.48 -9.50
N ALA A 629 -26.37 -28.07 -8.23
CA ALA A 629 -26.16 -28.97 -7.09
C ALA A 629 -27.30 -30.00 -6.94
N VAL A 630 -28.55 -29.58 -7.21
CA VAL A 630 -29.74 -30.42 -7.09
C VAL A 630 -29.86 -31.44 -8.23
N LEU A 631 -29.39 -31.12 -9.45
CA LEU A 631 -29.45 -32.00 -10.61
C LEU A 631 -28.23 -32.95 -10.74
N GLY A 632 -27.12 -32.68 -10.04
CA GLY A 632 -25.81 -33.33 -10.25
C GLY A 632 -25.28 -34.22 -9.12
N GLY A 633 -25.96 -34.37 -7.99
CA GLY A 633 -25.55 -35.27 -6.89
C GLY A 633 -24.54 -34.69 -5.89
N GLY A 634 -24.52 -33.35 -5.71
CA GLY A 634 -23.66 -32.61 -4.78
C GLY A 634 -23.03 -31.38 -5.41
N SER A 635 -22.25 -30.60 -4.64
CA SER A 635 -21.52 -29.46 -5.20
C SER A 635 -20.42 -29.90 -6.20
N PRO A 636 -20.04 -29.04 -7.18
CA PRO A 636 -18.91 -29.33 -8.07
C PRO A 636 -17.59 -29.55 -7.33
N MET A 637 -17.40 -28.84 -6.20
CA MET A 637 -16.25 -29.00 -5.32
C MET A 637 -16.24 -30.39 -4.68
N LEU A 638 -17.37 -30.84 -4.14
CA LEU A 638 -17.51 -32.20 -3.58
C LEU A 638 -17.25 -33.27 -4.65
N SER A 639 -17.75 -33.04 -5.87
CA SER A 639 -17.51 -33.94 -7.01
C SER A 639 -16.03 -34.02 -7.38
N ALA A 640 -15.29 -32.91 -7.30
CA ALA A 640 -13.86 -32.88 -7.52
C ALA A 640 -13.09 -33.63 -6.41
N LEU A 641 -13.48 -33.47 -5.15
CA LEU A 641 -12.86 -34.16 -4.01
C LEU A 641 -13.07 -35.68 -4.06
N LYS A 642 -14.28 -36.13 -4.42
CA LYS A 642 -14.58 -37.57 -4.60
C LYS A 642 -13.73 -38.21 -5.70
N LYS A 643 -13.50 -37.49 -6.81
CA LYS A 643 -12.61 -37.96 -7.89
C LYS A 643 -11.16 -38.16 -7.43
N GLN A 644 -10.73 -37.45 -6.39
CA GLN A 644 -9.40 -37.55 -5.79
C GLN A 644 -9.34 -38.56 -4.61
N GLY A 645 -10.42 -39.33 -4.39
CA GLY A 645 -10.46 -40.40 -3.39
C GLY A 645 -10.91 -39.98 -1.99
N PHE A 646 -11.42 -38.75 -1.80
CA PHE A 646 -11.92 -38.24 -0.53
C PHE A 646 -13.44 -38.42 -0.39
N ASP A 647 -13.91 -39.67 -0.43
CA ASP A 647 -15.36 -40.00 -0.52
C ASP A 647 -16.18 -39.69 0.74
N LYS A 648 -15.52 -39.51 1.89
CA LYS A 648 -16.16 -39.31 3.20
C LYS A 648 -16.47 -37.85 3.50
N VAL A 649 -16.01 -36.91 2.68
CA VAL A 649 -16.33 -35.48 2.80
C VAL A 649 -17.79 -35.25 2.42
N GLN A 650 -18.48 -34.35 3.12
CA GLN A 650 -19.85 -33.96 2.82
C GLN A 650 -19.95 -32.45 2.55
N ASP A 651 -20.98 -32.02 1.82
CA ASP A 651 -21.21 -30.60 1.51
C ASP A 651 -21.26 -29.69 2.76
N PRO A 652 -21.86 -30.08 3.91
CA PRO A 652 -21.84 -29.27 5.12
C PRO A 652 -20.43 -28.99 5.68
N ASP A 653 -19.48 -29.89 5.44
CA ASP A 653 -18.08 -29.69 5.86
C ASP A 653 -17.40 -28.57 5.05
N LEU A 654 -17.93 -28.27 3.85
CA LEU A 654 -17.35 -27.35 2.87
C LEU A 654 -18.04 -25.97 2.87
N GLU A 655 -19.28 -25.88 3.34
CA GLU A 655 -20.14 -24.70 3.17
C GLU A 655 -19.53 -23.40 3.73
N LYS A 656 -19.08 -23.44 4.99
CA LYS A 656 -18.44 -22.26 5.64
C LYS A 656 -17.18 -21.81 4.89
N LEU A 657 -16.31 -22.77 4.54
CA LEU A 657 -15.06 -22.48 3.86
C LEU A 657 -15.30 -21.91 2.46
N PHE A 658 -16.11 -22.57 1.64
CA PHE A 658 -16.35 -22.12 0.27
C PHE A 658 -17.21 -20.85 0.21
N GLY A 659 -18.09 -20.61 1.19
CA GLY A 659 -18.74 -19.30 1.35
C GLY A 659 -17.74 -18.18 1.63
N TYR A 660 -16.73 -18.44 2.45
CA TYR A 660 -15.62 -17.51 2.69
C TYR A 660 -14.74 -17.32 1.45
N LEU A 661 -14.40 -18.40 0.73
CA LEU A 661 -13.62 -18.32 -0.51
C LEU A 661 -14.36 -17.53 -1.60
N GLU A 662 -15.68 -17.68 -1.71
CA GLU A 662 -16.50 -16.86 -2.61
C GLU A 662 -16.52 -15.38 -2.18
N PHE A 663 -16.54 -15.09 -0.88
CA PHE A 663 -16.37 -13.71 -0.38
C PHE A 663 -14.99 -13.15 -0.76
N CYS A 664 -13.90 -13.91 -0.56
CA CYS A 664 -12.55 -13.51 -0.94
C CYS A 664 -12.44 -13.27 -2.45
N LEU A 665 -13.01 -14.15 -3.27
CA LEU A 665 -13.02 -14.02 -4.72
C LEU A 665 -13.69 -12.73 -5.20
N LYS A 666 -14.69 -12.22 -4.47
CA LYS A 666 -15.34 -10.93 -4.78
C LYS A 666 -14.51 -9.70 -4.42
N GLN A 667 -13.49 -9.84 -3.57
CA GLN A 667 -12.60 -8.74 -3.18
C GLN A 667 -11.41 -8.57 -4.13
N VAL A 668 -11.18 -9.57 -4.98
CA VAL A 668 -10.10 -9.68 -5.96
C VAL A 668 -10.63 -9.29 -7.33
#